data_AF-A0AAD4HWI2-F1
#
_entry.id   AF-A0AAD4HWI2-F1
#
_cell.length_a   1.000
_cell.length_b   1.000
_cell.length_c   1.000
_cell.angle_alpha   90.00
_cell.angle_beta   90.00
_cell.angle_gamma   90.00
#
_symmetry.space_group_name_H-M   'P 1'
#
loop_
_entity.id
_entity.type
_entity.pdbx_description
1 polymer ?
#
loop_
_entity_poly.entity_id
_entity_poly.type
_entity_poly.pdbx_seq_one_letter_code
_entity_poly.pdbx_strand_id
1 'polypeptide(L)'
;MSEPPKTPNKERPSNKPTRQPGRGRPVPGRGHAKSRKGCFNCKKRRVKCSEELPCCRGCGRLGLDCQYPQPPRLALVPSRTPSTASSPLRLEDLRFFHHFLTVAYPSLPFGLDDIWQTVAAMAHEYDFLAHAILGLAAQHLTASTKSDFAVQALDHRVSAITALNAALSRPCLAREDADARFAAAIVLTFQSSYMADGMMEFLSMLRGWMVIQTTVVPSMTESIFHAITEETYVGSMKTLLGPPAGGDESAAGEDLRGTLRDFMASLKLVAPLCQSTAELHYMASMERIARLSHSSPVNACLELVPLYAATNDMDTTEFAHFTRPTNLTAQILLAHFWMLTHVLQRHALGPARAYAVRDDILFQWVETAAQRLPESHRRHQNVVHNNDTSPAQCTTAIPDSRGYVPPSSCNAHYGFYPSWEWNLAFAAGFFLTSLCHGAQMVATRKWFCWVVVMGAVWELACFVLRTLGAFDQQNGDYVVVPGINAFVYMVVARLVYFLLPTGEQKILRLSPRWLAKVFVAADVISFFIQAAGGGMLADQSGGATVEMGQRVYMAGIGVQLAFVVLFVVVTVLFALRLERLMRAGLVEAKCNLALIRPLVWSVLAVIALIVVRIVFRFVEFSGGVSASNPILANEAYQLGLDALPMLLALFIMNAMHPGRVLKGPESSFPRTWPRRWKAKLGGGSEYQGMETSSVELNSRNAQEQHVNA
;
A
#
# COMPACT_ATOMS: atom_id res chain seq x y z
N MET A 1 11.98 -84.84 80.40
CA MET A 1 12.99 -84.99 79.34
C MET A 1 13.24 -83.59 78.79
N SER A 2 14.10 -82.82 79.46
CA SER A 2 15.53 -82.63 79.13
C SER A 2 15.69 -81.88 77.80
N GLU A 3 16.25 -80.69 77.71
CA GLU A 3 16.86 -79.75 78.66
C GLU A 3 17.09 -78.44 77.86
N PRO A 4 16.98 -77.22 78.42
CA PRO A 4 17.57 -75.99 77.88
C PRO A 4 18.93 -75.73 78.58
N PRO A 5 19.65 -74.57 78.51
CA PRO A 5 19.42 -73.27 77.85
C PRO A 5 20.71 -72.68 77.20
N LYS A 6 20.76 -71.37 76.86
CA LYS A 6 21.71 -70.37 77.46
C LYS A 6 21.71 -68.97 76.79
N THR A 7 21.65 -67.94 77.64
CA THR A 7 22.20 -66.56 77.49
C THR A 7 23.73 -66.59 77.83
N PRO A 8 24.56 -65.51 77.97
CA PRO A 8 24.23 -64.08 78.18
C PRO A 8 25.23 -62.98 77.68
N ASN A 9 24.80 -61.74 77.95
CA ASN A 9 25.51 -60.58 78.54
C ASN A 9 26.44 -59.58 77.82
N LYS A 10 26.09 -58.32 78.14
CA LYS A 10 26.85 -57.05 78.25
C LYS A 10 28.16 -57.15 79.04
N GLU A 11 29.03 -56.16 78.82
CA GLU A 11 29.82 -55.54 79.89
C GLU A 11 29.98 -54.01 79.73
N ARG A 12 30.44 -53.36 80.79
CA ARG A 12 30.18 -51.99 81.25
C ARG A 12 31.51 -51.19 81.33
N PRO A 13 31.70 -50.13 82.14
CA PRO A 13 31.91 -48.74 81.70
C PRO A 13 33.22 -48.07 82.22
N SER A 14 33.46 -46.78 81.92
CA SER A 14 34.20 -45.89 82.87
C SER A 14 34.04 -44.38 82.63
N ASN A 15 33.72 -43.69 83.73
CA ASN A 15 34.10 -42.36 84.27
C ASN A 15 34.23 -41.03 83.48
N LYS A 16 33.45 -40.04 84.00
CA LYS A 16 33.69 -38.61 84.36
C LYS A 16 35.15 -38.08 84.45
N PRO A 17 35.40 -36.75 84.66
CA PRO A 17 34.78 -35.50 84.16
C PRO A 17 35.83 -34.36 83.84
N THR A 18 35.36 -33.10 83.66
CA THR A 18 36.03 -31.76 83.85
C THR A 18 36.45 -30.90 82.63
N ARG A 19 36.60 -29.58 82.87
CA ARG A 19 36.19 -28.38 82.09
C ARG A 19 37.26 -27.67 81.20
N GLN A 20 36.77 -27.10 80.07
CA GLN A 20 37.05 -25.79 79.37
C GLN A 20 38.44 -25.53 78.72
N PRO A 21 38.64 -24.51 77.81
CA PRO A 21 37.72 -23.58 77.08
C PRO A 21 37.98 -23.45 75.54
N GLY A 22 37.11 -22.77 74.76
CA GLY A 22 37.46 -22.33 73.38
C GLY A 22 36.30 -21.97 72.44
N ARG A 23 36.38 -20.79 71.80
CA ARG A 23 35.45 -20.25 70.80
C ARG A 23 35.55 -20.95 69.44
N GLY A 24 34.44 -21.10 68.72
CA GLY A 24 34.40 -21.33 67.27
C GLY A 24 33.14 -22.07 66.78
N ARG A 25 32.27 -21.39 66.01
CA ARG A 25 31.06 -21.95 65.36
C ARG A 25 31.40 -23.16 64.47
N PRO A 26 30.45 -24.13 64.32
CA PRO A 26 30.32 -24.88 63.09
C PRO A 26 28.99 -24.58 62.36
N VAL A 27 29.17 -24.03 61.16
CA VAL A 27 28.49 -24.34 59.88
C VAL A 27 26.95 -24.23 59.80
N PRO A 28 26.40 -23.39 58.88
CA PRO A 28 24.98 -23.44 58.55
C PRO A 28 24.67 -24.81 57.93
N GLY A 29 23.86 -25.61 58.61
CA GLY A 29 23.33 -26.85 58.06
C GLY A 29 22.62 -26.56 56.74
N ARG A 30 23.24 -27.03 55.65
CA ARG A 30 22.84 -26.91 54.24
C ARG A 30 21.35 -26.66 54.08
N GLY A 31 20.96 -25.53 53.48
CA GLY A 31 19.60 -25.35 52.98
C GLY A 31 19.27 -26.52 52.07
N HIS A 32 18.41 -27.43 52.53
CA HIS A 32 17.96 -28.54 51.70
C HIS A 32 17.06 -27.94 50.61
N ALA A 33 17.26 -28.38 49.36
CA ALA A 33 16.43 -27.97 48.24
C ALA A 33 14.95 -28.10 48.61
N LYS A 34 14.20 -27.00 48.49
CA LYS A 34 12.76 -26.97 48.79
C LYS A 34 12.09 -28.01 47.90
N SER A 35 11.53 -29.05 48.52
CA SER A 35 10.64 -29.99 47.83
C SER A 35 9.48 -29.19 47.23
N ARG A 36 9.38 -29.16 45.89
CA ARG A 36 8.29 -28.48 45.18
C ARG A 36 6.93 -29.14 45.47
N LYS A 37 6.92 -30.45 45.75
CA LYS A 37 5.72 -31.28 45.92
C LYS A 37 5.33 -31.58 47.39
N GLY A 38 6.03 -31.05 48.38
CA GLY A 38 5.73 -31.30 49.80
C GLY A 38 4.33 -30.85 50.24
N CYS A 39 3.77 -31.55 51.24
CA CYS A 39 2.45 -31.25 51.83
C CYS A 39 2.41 -29.86 52.49
N PHE A 40 1.19 -29.34 52.71
CA PHE A 40 0.98 -27.99 53.26
C PHE A 40 1.61 -27.81 54.65
N ASN A 41 1.48 -28.80 55.53
CA ASN A 41 1.99 -28.72 56.89
C ASN A 41 3.52 -28.69 56.97
N CYS A 42 4.21 -29.51 56.18
CA CYS A 42 5.68 -29.48 56.11
C CYS A 42 6.19 -28.18 55.45
N LYS A 43 5.49 -27.66 54.43
CA LYS A 43 5.79 -26.36 53.82
C LYS A 43 5.62 -25.21 54.81
N LYS A 44 4.51 -25.17 55.55
CA LYS A 44 4.23 -24.15 56.58
C LYS A 44 5.30 -24.15 57.69
N ARG A 45 5.72 -25.34 58.12
CA ARG A 45 6.77 -25.52 59.13
C ARG A 45 8.21 -25.34 58.61
N ARG A 46 8.38 -25.11 57.30
CA ARG A 46 9.68 -24.94 56.62
C ARG A 46 10.64 -26.12 56.86
N VAL A 47 10.13 -27.35 56.90
CA VAL A 47 10.90 -28.61 57.05
C VAL A 47 10.73 -29.50 55.81
N LYS A 48 11.67 -30.43 55.58
CA LYS A 48 11.62 -31.36 54.43
C LYS A 48 10.47 -32.37 54.59
N CYS A 49 9.60 -32.44 53.58
CA CYS A 49 8.54 -33.45 53.49
C CYS A 49 9.12 -34.77 52.94
N SER A 50 8.65 -35.92 53.43
CA SER A 50 9.04 -37.24 52.86
C SER A 50 8.24 -37.63 51.62
N GLU A 51 7.20 -36.85 51.26
CA GLU A 51 6.38 -37.02 50.05
C GLU A 51 5.65 -38.37 49.91
N GLU A 52 5.59 -39.17 50.97
CA GLU A 52 4.81 -40.41 51.02
C GLU A 52 3.31 -40.09 51.08
N LEU A 53 2.53 -40.80 50.26
CA LEU A 53 1.06 -40.78 50.25
C LEU A 53 0.54 -42.03 50.98
N PRO A 54 -0.56 -41.95 51.74
CA PRO A 54 -1.45 -40.79 51.91
C PRO A 54 -0.95 -39.75 52.94
N CYS A 55 0.04 -40.07 53.78
CA CYS A 55 0.57 -39.16 54.81
C CYS A 55 2.10 -39.25 54.88
N CYS A 56 2.79 -38.10 55.00
CA CYS A 56 4.24 -38.07 55.15
C CYS A 56 4.69 -38.47 56.56
N ARG A 57 5.85 -39.14 56.67
CA ARG A 57 6.48 -39.50 57.96
C ARG A 57 6.65 -38.35 58.95
N GLY A 58 6.77 -37.12 58.46
CA GLY A 58 6.88 -35.93 59.31
C GLY A 58 5.57 -35.52 59.98
N CYS A 59 4.45 -35.61 59.25
CA CYS A 59 3.12 -35.29 59.79
C CYS A 59 2.57 -36.46 60.62
N GLY A 60 2.79 -37.71 60.19
CA GLY A 60 2.36 -38.89 60.93
C GLY A 60 2.97 -39.00 62.32
N ARG A 61 4.28 -38.71 62.49
CA ARG A 61 4.93 -38.69 63.81
C ARG A 61 4.41 -37.62 64.75
N LEU A 62 3.80 -36.56 64.22
CA LEU A 62 3.29 -35.42 64.99
C LEU A 62 1.77 -35.45 65.11
N GLY A 63 1.10 -36.49 64.59
CA GLY A 63 -0.36 -36.59 64.56
C GLY A 63 -1.05 -35.49 63.76
N LEU A 64 -0.37 -34.90 62.77
CA LEU A 64 -0.91 -33.79 61.96
C LEU A 64 -1.63 -34.33 60.72
N ASP A 65 -2.76 -33.73 60.37
CA ASP A 65 -3.48 -34.03 59.13
C ASP A 65 -2.64 -33.63 57.90
N CYS A 66 -2.33 -34.59 57.02
CA CYS A 66 -1.33 -34.43 55.98
C CYS A 66 -1.97 -34.24 54.60
N GLN A 67 -2.28 -32.99 54.25
CA GLN A 67 -2.87 -32.65 52.96
C GLN A 67 -1.81 -32.21 51.94
N TYR A 68 -1.83 -32.82 50.75
CA TYR A 68 -1.03 -32.43 49.60
C TYR A 68 -1.84 -31.54 48.65
N PRO A 69 -1.22 -30.58 47.94
CA PRO A 69 -1.90 -29.78 46.95
C PRO A 69 -2.41 -30.68 45.81
N GLN A 70 -3.74 -30.80 45.68
CA GLN A 70 -4.33 -31.52 44.56
C GLN A 70 -4.26 -30.65 43.29
N PRO A 71 -4.00 -31.24 42.10
CA PRO A 71 -4.25 -30.53 40.85
C PRO A 71 -5.75 -30.20 40.77
N PRO A 72 -6.12 -28.99 40.30
CA PRO A 72 -7.50 -28.56 40.31
C PRO A 72 -8.38 -29.53 39.50
N ARG A 73 -9.41 -30.07 40.15
CA ARG A 73 -10.45 -30.87 39.51
C ARG A 73 -11.33 -29.95 38.67
N LEU A 74 -11.42 -30.25 37.38
CA LEU A 74 -12.34 -29.61 36.43
C LEU A 74 -13.79 -29.84 36.88
N ALA A 75 -14.44 -28.79 37.39
CA ALA A 75 -15.89 -28.73 37.44
C ALA A 75 -16.39 -28.26 36.06
N LEU A 76 -17.27 -29.05 35.43
CA LEU A 76 -18.01 -28.63 34.24
C LEU A 76 -18.93 -27.46 34.59
N VAL A 77 -18.45 -26.26 34.31
CA VAL A 77 -19.28 -25.10 34.02
C VAL A 77 -19.11 -24.88 32.51
N PRO A 78 -20.16 -24.56 31.72
CA PRO A 78 -19.97 -24.13 30.35
C PRO A 78 -19.28 -22.76 30.38
N SER A 79 -17.96 -22.78 30.47
CA SER A 79 -17.14 -21.61 30.23
C SER A 79 -17.13 -21.38 28.73
N ARG A 80 -17.90 -20.38 28.27
CA ARG A 80 -17.45 -19.52 27.18
C ARG A 80 -16.06 -19.04 27.60
N THR A 81 -15.01 -19.68 27.10
CA THR A 81 -13.63 -19.27 27.35
C THR A 81 -13.42 -17.90 26.71
N PRO A 82 -13.14 -16.82 27.46
CA PRO A 82 -12.51 -15.67 26.86
C PRO A 82 -11.11 -16.13 26.46
N SER A 83 -10.79 -16.06 25.16
CA SER A 83 -9.44 -16.22 24.66
C SER A 83 -8.55 -15.18 25.34
N THR A 84 -7.84 -15.55 26.41
CA THR A 84 -6.80 -14.72 27.03
C THR A 84 -5.50 -14.90 26.25
N ALA A 85 -5.53 -14.50 24.99
CA ALA A 85 -4.37 -13.92 24.32
C ALA A 85 -4.81 -12.51 23.97
N SER A 86 -4.37 -11.50 24.73
CA SER A 86 -4.65 -10.11 24.42
C SER A 86 -3.89 -9.73 23.15
N SER A 87 -4.47 -10.04 21.99
CA SER A 87 -4.08 -9.40 20.75
C SER A 87 -4.32 -7.90 20.94
N PRO A 88 -3.33 -7.03 20.67
CA PRO A 88 -3.55 -5.59 20.73
C PRO A 88 -4.71 -5.24 19.80
N LEU A 89 -5.63 -4.40 20.27
CA LEU A 89 -6.77 -3.91 19.50
C LEU A 89 -6.25 -3.25 18.22
N ARG A 90 -6.56 -3.83 17.06
CA ARG A 90 -6.16 -3.28 15.76
C ARG A 90 -7.18 -2.21 15.35
N LEU A 91 -6.69 -0.99 15.10
CA LEU A 91 -7.54 0.12 14.65
C LEU A 91 -8.14 -0.15 13.26
N GLU A 92 -7.47 -0.97 12.44
CA GLU A 92 -7.98 -1.43 11.14
C GLU A 92 -9.26 -2.26 11.29
N ASP A 93 -9.29 -3.21 12.24
CA ASP A 93 -10.47 -4.04 12.51
C ASP A 93 -11.68 -3.17 12.93
N LEU A 94 -11.44 -2.09 13.70
CA LEU A 94 -12.50 -1.13 14.04
C LEU A 94 -13.02 -0.37 12.82
N ARG A 95 -12.13 0.00 11.88
CA ARG A 95 -12.52 0.63 10.61
C ARG A 95 -13.35 -0.32 9.75
N PHE A 96 -12.95 -1.59 9.64
CA PHE A 96 -13.70 -2.61 8.89
C PHE A 96 -15.07 -2.84 9.52
N PHE A 97 -15.14 -2.97 10.84
CA PHE A 97 -16.40 -3.13 11.55
C PHE A 97 -17.35 -1.94 11.34
N HIS A 98 -16.84 -0.72 11.42
CA HIS A 98 -17.60 0.48 11.10
C HIS A 98 -18.08 0.47 9.64
N HIS A 99 -17.22 0.14 8.68
CA HIS A 99 -17.57 0.10 7.26
C HIS A 99 -18.64 -0.94 6.94
N PHE A 100 -18.61 -2.10 7.62
CA PHE A 100 -19.68 -3.10 7.54
C PHE A 100 -21.04 -2.49 7.96
N LEU A 101 -21.09 -1.81 9.11
CA LEU A 101 -22.33 -1.24 9.65
C LEU A 101 -22.92 -0.14 8.75
N THR A 102 -22.08 0.58 8.01
CA THR A 102 -22.53 1.74 7.24
C THR A 102 -22.79 1.45 5.78
N VAL A 103 -22.04 0.52 5.16
CA VAL A 103 -22.02 0.37 3.69
C VAL A 103 -21.89 -1.09 3.24
N ALA A 104 -21.01 -1.90 3.85
CA ALA A 104 -20.59 -3.18 3.26
C ALA A 104 -21.43 -4.41 3.70
N TYR A 105 -22.50 -4.24 4.48
CA TYR A 105 -23.37 -5.35 4.83
C TYR A 105 -24.04 -5.95 3.59
N PRO A 106 -24.35 -7.27 3.59
CA PRO A 106 -24.97 -7.93 2.45
C PRO A 106 -26.29 -7.28 2.04
N SER A 107 -26.39 -6.95 0.76
CA SER A 107 -27.45 -6.12 0.26
C SER A 107 -28.65 -6.88 -0.31
N LEU A 108 -28.48 -8.19 -0.50
CA LEU A 108 -29.57 -9.12 -0.81
C LEU A 108 -29.61 -10.23 0.25
N PRO A 109 -30.78 -10.82 0.51
CA PRO A 109 -32.11 -10.39 0.06
C PRO A 109 -32.50 -8.96 0.51
N PHE A 110 -33.39 -8.28 -0.21
CA PHE A 110 -33.76 -6.89 0.10
C PHE A 110 -34.52 -6.77 1.43
N GLY A 111 -34.32 -5.63 2.12
CA GLY A 111 -35.07 -5.28 3.33
C GLY A 111 -34.57 -5.97 4.61
N LEU A 112 -33.28 -6.34 4.65
CA LEU A 112 -32.64 -6.97 5.81
C LEU A 112 -31.72 -6.01 6.59
N ASP A 113 -31.80 -4.71 6.33
CA ASP A 113 -30.89 -3.71 6.90
C ASP A 113 -30.85 -3.76 8.45
N ASP A 114 -32.02 -3.87 9.09
CA ASP A 114 -32.14 -3.98 10.55
C ASP A 114 -31.58 -5.31 11.11
N ILE A 115 -31.68 -6.38 10.32
CA ILE A 115 -31.14 -7.70 10.68
C ILE A 115 -29.62 -7.66 10.69
N TRP A 116 -28.99 -6.98 9.72
CA TRP A 116 -27.53 -6.87 9.67
C TRP A 116 -26.94 -6.06 10.83
N GLN A 117 -27.67 -5.08 11.36
CA GLN A 117 -27.27 -4.41 12.60
C GLN A 117 -27.30 -5.37 13.81
N THR A 118 -28.32 -6.22 13.87
CA THR A 118 -28.45 -7.26 14.92
C THR A 118 -27.32 -8.30 14.80
N VAL A 119 -27.00 -8.72 13.57
CA VAL A 119 -25.88 -9.62 13.26
C VAL A 119 -24.53 -9.02 13.68
N ALA A 120 -24.31 -7.73 13.41
CA ALA A 120 -23.09 -7.05 13.85
C ALA A 120 -23.00 -6.97 15.38
N ALA A 121 -24.12 -6.72 16.07
CA ALA A 121 -24.17 -6.67 17.52
C ALA A 121 -23.79 -8.01 18.17
N MET A 122 -24.21 -9.15 17.60
CA MET A 122 -23.85 -10.48 18.14
C MET A 122 -22.43 -10.95 17.77
N ALA A 123 -21.75 -10.29 16.83
CA ALA A 123 -20.45 -10.73 16.32
C ALA A 123 -19.36 -10.84 17.40
N HIS A 124 -19.44 -10.04 18.48
CA HIS A 124 -18.46 -10.10 19.57
C HIS A 124 -18.52 -11.41 20.39
N GLU A 125 -19.55 -12.23 20.20
CA GLU A 125 -19.70 -13.53 20.88
C GLU A 125 -19.21 -14.71 20.03
N TYR A 126 -18.96 -14.49 18.73
CA TYR A 126 -18.69 -15.54 17.75
C TYR A 126 -17.50 -15.16 16.85
N ASP A 127 -16.33 -15.74 17.12
CA ASP A 127 -15.09 -15.44 16.38
C ASP A 127 -15.23 -15.62 14.86
N PHE A 128 -15.92 -16.67 14.42
CA PHE A 128 -16.14 -16.94 12.99
C PHE A 128 -16.99 -15.85 12.32
N LEU A 129 -17.97 -15.29 13.03
CA LEU A 129 -18.85 -14.23 12.53
C LEU A 129 -18.14 -12.88 12.53
N ALA A 130 -17.39 -12.57 13.60
CA ALA A 130 -16.54 -11.39 13.65
C ALA A 130 -15.56 -11.36 12.47
N HIS A 131 -14.84 -12.46 12.23
CA HIS A 131 -13.92 -12.55 11.11
C HIS A 131 -14.62 -12.49 9.75
N ALA A 132 -15.81 -13.10 9.59
CA ALA A 132 -16.56 -12.98 8.34
C ALA A 132 -16.93 -11.52 8.04
N ILE A 133 -17.45 -10.79 9.04
CA ILE A 133 -17.84 -9.38 8.93
C ILE A 133 -16.65 -8.49 8.58
N LEU A 134 -15.54 -8.65 9.29
CA LEU A 134 -14.31 -7.89 9.04
C LEU A 134 -13.73 -8.19 7.66
N GLY A 135 -13.72 -9.46 7.25
CA GLY A 135 -13.25 -9.89 5.94
C GLY A 135 -14.09 -9.33 4.79
N LEU A 136 -15.42 -9.35 4.93
CA LEU A 136 -16.32 -8.74 3.95
C LEU A 136 -16.09 -7.23 3.82
N ALA A 137 -15.99 -6.52 4.94
CA ALA A 137 -15.78 -5.08 4.92
C ALA A 137 -14.41 -4.67 4.36
N ALA A 138 -13.35 -5.43 4.69
CA ALA A 138 -12.02 -5.24 4.10
C ALA A 138 -12.03 -5.51 2.59
N GLN A 139 -12.70 -6.58 2.15
CA GLN A 139 -12.84 -6.91 0.72
C GLN A 139 -13.64 -5.82 -0.02
N HIS A 140 -14.76 -5.38 0.56
CA HIS A 140 -15.56 -4.30 -0.02
C HIS A 140 -14.78 -3.00 -0.08
N LEU A 141 -14.02 -2.62 0.97
CA LEU A 141 -13.17 -1.42 0.94
C LEU A 141 -12.09 -1.51 -0.12
N THR A 142 -11.50 -2.69 -0.31
CA THR A 142 -10.51 -2.94 -1.36
C THR A 142 -11.13 -2.77 -2.74
N ALA A 143 -12.36 -3.25 -2.93
CA ALA A 143 -13.09 -3.12 -4.19
C ALA A 143 -13.66 -1.71 -4.44
N SER A 144 -14.01 -0.98 -3.36
CA SER A 144 -14.69 0.32 -3.45
C SER A 144 -13.76 1.53 -3.28
N THR A 145 -12.50 1.32 -2.89
CA THR A 145 -11.53 2.38 -2.63
C THR A 145 -10.14 1.99 -3.16
N LYS A 146 -9.19 2.92 -3.10
CA LYS A 146 -7.79 2.67 -3.48
C LYS A 146 -6.94 1.96 -2.42
N SER A 147 -7.50 1.72 -1.25
CA SER A 147 -6.75 1.07 -0.17
C SER A 147 -6.72 -0.43 -0.42
N ASP A 148 -5.53 -1.02 -0.52
CA ASP A 148 -5.41 -2.47 -0.65
C ASP A 148 -5.46 -3.13 0.74
N PHE A 149 -6.57 -3.82 1.01
CA PHE A 149 -6.73 -4.66 2.19
C PHE A 149 -6.92 -6.13 1.80
N ALA A 150 -6.46 -6.57 0.62
CA ALA A 150 -6.65 -7.93 0.13
C ALA A 150 -6.05 -8.97 1.09
N VAL A 151 -4.90 -8.67 1.70
CA VAL A 151 -4.27 -9.55 2.70
C VAL A 151 -5.13 -9.67 3.95
N GLN A 152 -5.59 -8.55 4.50
CA GLN A 152 -6.46 -8.54 5.69
C GLN A 152 -7.81 -9.24 5.41
N ALA A 153 -8.38 -9.00 4.22
CA ALA A 153 -9.62 -9.65 3.79
C ALA A 153 -9.45 -11.17 3.69
N LEU A 154 -8.32 -11.64 3.14
CA LEU A 154 -7.99 -13.06 3.04
C LEU A 154 -7.70 -13.69 4.41
N ASP A 155 -6.93 -13.03 5.27
CA ASP A 155 -6.61 -13.50 6.63
C ASP A 155 -7.89 -13.70 7.46
N HIS A 156 -8.79 -12.71 7.41
CA HIS A 156 -10.08 -12.80 8.07
C HIS A 156 -10.97 -13.87 7.42
N ARG A 157 -10.97 -14.02 6.10
CA ARG A 157 -11.72 -15.07 5.40
C ARG A 157 -11.28 -16.47 5.84
N VAL A 158 -9.98 -16.75 5.83
CA VAL A 158 -9.41 -18.05 6.24
C VAL A 158 -9.76 -18.34 7.70
N SER A 159 -9.63 -17.33 8.57
CA SER A 159 -9.97 -17.44 10.00
C SER A 159 -11.47 -17.74 10.19
N ALA A 160 -12.34 -17.03 9.46
CA ALA A 160 -13.78 -17.22 9.48
C ALA A 160 -14.19 -18.63 9.04
N ILE A 161 -13.68 -19.11 7.88
CA ILE A 161 -14.00 -20.44 7.35
C ILE A 161 -13.51 -21.54 8.31
N THR A 162 -12.29 -21.40 8.83
CA THR A 162 -11.72 -22.38 9.76
C THR A 162 -12.54 -22.47 11.06
N ALA A 163 -12.89 -21.33 11.64
CA ALA A 163 -13.70 -21.27 12.85
C ALA A 163 -15.16 -21.69 12.61
N LEU A 164 -15.75 -21.36 11.46
CA LEU A 164 -17.10 -21.78 11.09
C LEU A 164 -17.19 -23.29 10.90
N ASN A 165 -16.22 -23.92 10.22
CA ASN A 165 -16.15 -25.37 10.07
C ASN A 165 -16.03 -26.08 11.44
N ALA A 166 -15.24 -25.52 12.35
CA ALA A 166 -15.12 -26.02 13.71
C ALA A 166 -16.44 -25.87 14.50
N ALA A 167 -17.18 -24.78 14.28
CA ALA A 167 -18.49 -24.56 14.88
C ALA A 167 -19.54 -25.53 14.31
N LEU A 168 -19.60 -25.70 12.99
CA LEU A 168 -20.51 -26.62 12.29
C LEU A 168 -20.29 -28.09 12.70
N SER A 169 -19.07 -28.46 13.08
CA SER A 169 -18.75 -29.80 13.59
C SER A 169 -19.34 -30.09 14.98
N ARG A 170 -19.97 -29.10 15.63
CA ARG A 170 -20.59 -29.22 16.96
C ARG A 170 -22.08 -28.88 16.88
N PRO A 171 -22.94 -29.55 17.66
CA PRO A 171 -24.36 -29.20 17.72
C PRO A 171 -24.54 -27.76 18.22
N CYS A 172 -25.61 -27.08 17.77
CA CYS A 172 -26.02 -25.80 18.34
C CYS A 172 -26.57 -26.02 19.75
N LEU A 173 -26.13 -25.21 20.71
CA LEU A 173 -26.59 -25.27 22.10
C LEU A 173 -27.71 -24.25 22.35
N ALA A 174 -27.71 -23.16 21.59
CA ALA A 174 -28.72 -22.13 21.60
C ALA A 174 -29.16 -21.76 20.16
N ARG A 175 -30.28 -21.06 20.02
CA ARG A 175 -30.78 -20.64 18.69
C ARG A 175 -29.84 -19.64 18.04
N GLU A 176 -29.26 -18.77 18.85
CA GLU A 176 -28.30 -17.75 18.47
C GLU A 176 -27.04 -18.36 17.82
N ASP A 177 -26.67 -19.60 18.19
CA ASP A 177 -25.57 -20.32 17.55
C ASP A 177 -25.89 -20.64 16.08
N ALA A 178 -27.14 -21.02 15.79
CA ALA A 178 -27.59 -21.34 14.44
C ALA A 178 -27.68 -20.07 13.60
N ASP A 179 -28.23 -19.00 14.16
CA ASP A 179 -28.32 -17.68 13.51
C ASP A 179 -26.93 -17.11 13.19
N ALA A 180 -25.97 -17.21 14.13
CA ALA A 180 -24.61 -16.75 13.89
C ALA A 180 -23.93 -17.52 12.74
N ARG A 181 -24.05 -18.85 12.72
CA ARG A 181 -23.46 -19.70 11.66
C ARG A 181 -24.07 -19.40 10.30
N PHE A 182 -25.38 -19.22 10.26
CA PHE A 182 -26.09 -18.84 9.04
C PHE A 182 -25.65 -17.45 8.56
N ALA A 183 -25.61 -16.45 9.45
CA ALA A 183 -25.10 -15.11 9.19
C ALA A 183 -23.68 -15.13 8.58
N ALA A 184 -22.77 -15.87 9.18
CA ALA A 184 -21.39 -15.99 8.70
C ALA A 184 -21.32 -16.61 7.30
N ALA A 185 -22.16 -17.61 6.99
CA ALA A 185 -22.22 -18.22 5.67
C ALA A 185 -22.75 -17.23 4.61
N ILE A 186 -23.74 -16.40 4.94
CA ILE A 186 -24.20 -15.31 4.08
C ILE A 186 -23.05 -14.34 3.78
N VAL A 187 -22.37 -13.87 4.83
CA VAL A 187 -21.31 -12.86 4.74
C VAL A 187 -20.14 -13.38 3.90
N LEU A 188 -19.74 -14.65 4.08
CA LEU A 188 -18.70 -15.30 3.27
C LEU A 188 -19.10 -15.45 1.80
N THR A 189 -20.38 -15.69 1.51
CA THR A 189 -20.92 -15.74 0.15
C THR A 189 -20.81 -14.37 -0.51
N PHE A 190 -21.23 -13.31 0.18
CA PHE A 190 -21.10 -11.94 -0.33
C PHE A 190 -19.65 -11.50 -0.48
N GLN A 191 -18.75 -11.96 0.39
CA GLN A 191 -17.33 -11.65 0.24
C GLN A 191 -16.79 -12.21 -1.09
N SER A 192 -17.22 -13.40 -1.52
CA SER A 192 -16.88 -13.93 -2.85
C SER A 192 -17.45 -13.09 -3.99
N SER A 193 -18.57 -12.38 -3.80
CA SER A 193 -19.11 -11.45 -4.82
C SER A 193 -18.28 -10.19 -5.02
N TYR A 194 -17.30 -9.96 -4.14
CA TYR A 194 -16.32 -8.88 -4.24
C TYR A 194 -14.92 -9.38 -4.66
N MET A 195 -14.83 -10.60 -5.20
CA MET A 195 -13.59 -11.20 -5.70
C MET A 195 -13.65 -11.38 -7.22
N ALA A 196 -12.61 -10.93 -7.93
CA ALA A 196 -12.53 -10.97 -9.39
C ALA A 196 -12.60 -12.39 -9.97
N ASP A 197 -12.10 -13.40 -9.25
CA ASP A 197 -12.14 -14.82 -9.60
C ASP A 197 -13.16 -15.61 -8.76
N GLY A 198 -14.01 -14.89 -8.01
CA GLY A 198 -14.93 -15.45 -7.03
C GLY A 198 -16.17 -16.14 -7.57
N MET A 199 -16.43 -16.18 -8.88
CA MET A 199 -17.69 -16.69 -9.46
C MET A 199 -18.04 -18.10 -8.98
N MET A 200 -17.09 -19.04 -9.06
CA MET A 200 -17.34 -20.43 -8.67
C MET A 200 -17.36 -20.62 -7.16
N GLU A 201 -16.58 -19.82 -6.44
CA GLU A 201 -16.59 -19.80 -4.99
C GLU A 201 -17.92 -19.26 -4.46
N PHE A 202 -18.46 -18.21 -5.09
CA PHE A 202 -19.78 -17.65 -4.80
C PHE A 202 -20.85 -18.72 -4.94
N LEU A 203 -20.91 -19.45 -6.05
CA LEU A 203 -21.89 -20.54 -6.24
C LEU A 203 -21.73 -21.65 -5.19
N SER A 204 -20.49 -21.98 -4.82
CA SER A 204 -20.20 -22.99 -3.79
C SER A 204 -20.63 -22.55 -2.40
N MET A 205 -20.37 -21.29 -2.03
CA MET A 205 -20.80 -20.70 -0.76
C MET A 205 -22.32 -20.51 -0.70
N LEU A 206 -22.92 -20.10 -1.83
CA LEU A 206 -24.37 -19.99 -2.02
C LEU A 206 -25.09 -21.35 -1.93
N ARG A 207 -24.40 -22.45 -2.21
CA ARG A 207 -24.91 -23.78 -1.89
C ARG A 207 -24.76 -24.10 -0.40
N GLY A 208 -23.60 -23.79 0.17
CA GLY A 208 -23.26 -24.06 1.57
C GLY A 208 -24.18 -23.38 2.59
N TRP A 209 -24.47 -22.08 2.44
CA TRP A 209 -25.36 -21.38 3.37
C TRP A 209 -26.82 -21.90 3.32
N MET A 210 -27.29 -22.44 2.19
CA MET A 210 -28.64 -23.00 2.04
C MET A 210 -28.75 -24.37 2.70
N VAL A 211 -27.67 -25.17 2.65
CA VAL A 211 -27.55 -26.38 3.47
C VAL A 211 -27.60 -25.99 4.95
N ILE A 212 -26.90 -24.93 5.38
CA ILE A 212 -26.96 -24.47 6.78
C ILE A 212 -28.38 -24.02 7.15
N GLN A 213 -29.06 -23.27 6.28
CA GLN A 213 -30.46 -22.86 6.50
C GLN A 213 -31.39 -24.06 6.74
N THR A 214 -31.24 -25.13 5.96
CA THR A 214 -32.15 -26.29 6.02
C THR A 214 -31.77 -27.32 7.08
N THR A 215 -30.50 -27.39 7.48
CA THR A 215 -30.00 -28.43 8.40
C THR A 215 -29.64 -27.93 9.80
N VAL A 216 -29.28 -26.66 9.93
CA VAL A 216 -28.79 -26.06 11.19
C VAL A 216 -29.82 -25.12 11.81
N VAL A 217 -30.59 -24.39 11.01
CA VAL A 217 -31.64 -23.49 11.50
C VAL A 217 -32.94 -24.28 11.72
N PRO A 218 -33.39 -24.53 12.97
CA PRO A 218 -34.51 -25.44 13.24
C PRO A 218 -35.86 -24.91 12.74
N SER A 219 -36.02 -23.59 12.73
CA SER A 219 -37.20 -22.90 12.21
C SER A 219 -36.82 -21.48 11.79
N MET A 220 -37.04 -21.13 10.52
CA MET A 220 -36.81 -19.77 10.02
C MET A 220 -37.75 -18.75 10.65
N THR A 221 -38.96 -19.14 11.05
CA THR A 221 -39.94 -18.22 11.67
C THR A 221 -39.51 -17.74 13.05
N GLU A 222 -38.65 -18.48 13.72
CA GLU A 222 -38.15 -18.14 15.06
C GLU A 222 -36.72 -17.56 15.03
N SER A 223 -36.11 -17.50 13.85
CA SER A 223 -34.78 -16.95 13.60
C SER A 223 -34.82 -15.43 13.46
N ILE A 224 -33.69 -14.75 13.73
CA ILE A 224 -33.53 -13.34 13.35
C ILE A 224 -33.70 -13.13 11.83
N PHE A 225 -33.51 -14.19 11.02
CA PHE A 225 -33.70 -14.20 9.57
C PHE A 225 -35.12 -14.59 9.13
N HIS A 226 -36.13 -14.47 10.00
CA HIS A 226 -37.54 -14.69 9.64
C HIS A 226 -38.04 -13.83 8.46
N ALA A 227 -37.34 -12.74 8.12
CA ALA A 227 -37.63 -11.93 6.94
C ALA A 227 -37.09 -12.52 5.62
N ILE A 228 -36.30 -13.61 5.66
CA ILE A 228 -35.90 -14.40 4.49
C ILE A 228 -36.95 -15.49 4.25
N THR A 229 -38.21 -15.09 4.09
CA THR A 229 -39.29 -15.95 3.60
C THR A 229 -39.78 -15.42 2.26
N GLU A 230 -40.40 -16.29 1.46
CA GLU A 230 -40.95 -15.91 0.15
C GLU A 230 -41.96 -14.75 0.30
N GLU A 231 -42.83 -14.81 1.30
CA GLU A 231 -43.86 -13.78 1.55
C GLU A 231 -43.27 -12.41 1.91
N THR A 232 -42.29 -12.37 2.81
CA THR A 232 -41.63 -11.12 3.22
C THR A 232 -40.76 -10.55 2.12
N TYR A 233 -40.07 -11.40 1.34
CA TYR A 233 -39.29 -10.98 0.18
C TYR A 233 -40.19 -10.38 -0.91
N VAL A 234 -41.33 -11.00 -1.20
CA VAL A 234 -42.36 -10.46 -2.11
C VAL A 234 -42.89 -9.12 -1.62
N GLY A 235 -43.13 -8.97 -0.32
CA GLY A 235 -43.53 -7.72 0.31
C GLY A 235 -42.50 -6.60 0.08
N SER A 236 -41.24 -6.84 0.46
CA SER A 236 -40.12 -5.92 0.25
C SER A 236 -39.97 -5.51 -1.21
N MET A 237 -40.06 -6.49 -2.12
CA MET A 237 -39.98 -6.28 -3.57
C MET A 237 -41.12 -5.40 -4.11
N LYS A 238 -42.36 -5.63 -3.69
CA LYS A 238 -43.52 -4.79 -4.07
C LYS A 238 -43.41 -3.36 -3.53
N THR A 239 -42.85 -3.20 -2.33
CA THR A 239 -42.61 -1.88 -1.73
C THR A 239 -41.48 -1.12 -2.44
N LEU A 240 -40.39 -1.81 -2.79
CA LEU A 240 -39.27 -1.25 -3.54
C LEU A 240 -39.67 -0.86 -4.97
N LEU A 241 -40.51 -1.67 -5.62
CA LEU A 241 -41.03 -1.46 -6.97
C LEU A 241 -42.38 -0.73 -6.97
N GLY A 242 -42.61 0.22 -6.05
CA GLY A 242 -43.87 0.94 -5.88
C GLY A 242 -44.50 1.49 -7.18
N PRO A 243 -45.76 1.96 -7.16
CA PRO A 243 -46.47 2.35 -8.38
C PRO A 243 -45.63 3.36 -9.19
N PRO A 244 -45.59 3.22 -10.53
CA PRO A 244 -44.66 3.96 -11.37
C PRO A 244 -44.76 5.46 -11.09
N ALA A 245 -43.65 6.04 -10.63
CA ALA A 245 -43.55 7.49 -10.50
C ALA A 245 -43.61 8.09 -11.91
N GLY A 246 -44.65 8.87 -12.20
CA GLY A 246 -44.99 9.38 -13.54
C GLY A 246 -43.95 10.32 -14.15
N GLY A 247 -42.81 9.78 -14.59
CA GLY A 247 -41.78 10.45 -15.38
C GLY A 247 -41.30 9.54 -16.51
N ASP A 248 -41.25 10.09 -17.73
CA ASP A 248 -40.67 9.56 -18.98
C ASP A 248 -40.38 8.04 -19.07
N GLU A 249 -41.39 7.21 -18.78
CA GLU A 249 -41.32 5.74 -18.82
C GLU A 249 -41.05 5.17 -20.23
N SER A 250 -41.25 5.98 -21.28
CA SER A 250 -41.21 5.52 -22.66
C SER A 250 -39.80 5.13 -23.12
N ALA A 251 -38.79 5.95 -22.84
CA ALA A 251 -37.44 5.76 -23.38
C ALA A 251 -36.66 4.66 -22.62
N ALA A 252 -36.68 4.69 -21.29
CA ALA A 252 -35.99 3.70 -20.46
C ALA A 252 -36.62 2.30 -20.56
N GLY A 253 -37.96 2.24 -20.72
CA GLY A 253 -38.66 0.98 -20.96
C GLY A 253 -38.40 0.41 -22.37
N GLU A 254 -38.15 1.26 -23.36
CA GLU A 254 -37.83 0.84 -24.73
C GLU A 254 -36.41 0.28 -24.86
N ASP A 255 -35.44 0.88 -24.17
CA ASP A 255 -34.06 0.40 -24.06
C ASP A 255 -33.96 -0.97 -23.36
N LEU A 256 -34.66 -1.16 -22.24
CA LEU A 256 -34.77 -2.46 -21.57
C LEU A 256 -35.38 -3.53 -22.48
N ARG A 257 -36.44 -3.18 -23.23
CA ARG A 257 -37.09 -4.09 -24.18
C ARG A 257 -36.18 -4.47 -25.35
N GLY A 258 -35.31 -3.57 -25.80
CA GLY A 258 -34.26 -3.86 -26.78
C GLY A 258 -33.24 -4.85 -26.21
N THR A 259 -32.66 -4.53 -25.06
CA THR A 259 -31.66 -5.34 -24.38
C THR A 259 -32.15 -6.77 -24.08
N LEU A 260 -33.38 -6.92 -23.58
CA LEU A 260 -33.96 -8.24 -23.29
C LEU A 260 -34.25 -9.04 -24.57
N ARG A 261 -34.57 -8.38 -25.68
CA ARG A 261 -34.76 -9.04 -26.98
C ARG A 261 -33.45 -9.62 -27.50
N ASP A 262 -32.36 -8.86 -27.39
CA ASP A 262 -31.02 -9.30 -27.77
C ASP A 262 -30.52 -10.42 -26.86
N PHE A 263 -30.79 -10.32 -25.55
CA PHE A 263 -30.54 -11.39 -24.58
C PHE A 263 -31.27 -12.69 -24.95
N MET A 264 -32.57 -12.60 -25.29
CA MET A 264 -33.34 -13.76 -25.75
C MET A 264 -32.82 -14.33 -27.07
N ALA A 265 -32.36 -13.49 -28.00
CA ALA A 265 -31.75 -13.95 -29.24
C ALA A 265 -30.44 -14.71 -28.96
N SER A 266 -29.61 -14.21 -28.04
CA SER A 266 -28.39 -14.89 -27.58
C SER A 266 -28.70 -16.24 -26.93
N LEU A 267 -29.68 -16.30 -26.01
CA LEU A 267 -30.07 -17.56 -25.36
C LEU A 267 -30.52 -18.63 -26.35
N LYS A 268 -31.21 -18.26 -27.45
CA LYS A 268 -31.60 -19.20 -28.51
C LYS A 268 -30.40 -19.82 -29.23
N LEU A 269 -29.28 -19.10 -29.33
CA LEU A 269 -28.03 -19.63 -29.89
C LEU A 269 -27.33 -20.59 -28.93
N VAL A 270 -27.51 -20.40 -27.61
CA VAL A 270 -26.93 -21.26 -26.57
C VAL A 270 -27.76 -22.53 -26.37
N ALA A 271 -29.08 -22.48 -26.56
CA ALA A 271 -30.00 -23.60 -26.31
C ALA A 271 -29.56 -24.95 -26.93
N PRO A 272 -29.05 -25.03 -28.18
CA PRO A 272 -28.59 -26.30 -28.76
C PRO A 272 -27.30 -26.86 -28.13
N LEU A 273 -26.56 -26.05 -27.36
CA LEU A 273 -25.32 -26.44 -26.69
C LEU A 273 -25.57 -27.09 -25.32
N CYS A 274 -26.78 -26.93 -24.76
CA CYS A 274 -27.20 -27.48 -23.47
C CYS A 274 -27.39 -29.00 -23.57
N GLN A 275 -26.65 -29.75 -22.76
CA GLN A 275 -26.66 -31.21 -22.75
C GLN A 275 -27.10 -31.79 -21.41
N SER A 276 -26.81 -31.09 -20.29
CA SER A 276 -27.17 -31.55 -18.95
C SER A 276 -28.50 -30.97 -18.45
N THR A 277 -29.13 -31.66 -17.49
CA THR A 277 -30.37 -31.21 -16.83
C THR A 277 -30.18 -29.84 -16.16
N ALA A 278 -29.06 -29.64 -15.47
CA ALA A 278 -28.64 -28.35 -14.92
C ALA A 278 -28.58 -27.23 -15.96
N GLU A 279 -27.94 -27.47 -17.12
CA GLU A 279 -27.84 -26.48 -18.20
C GLU A 279 -29.20 -26.10 -18.79
N LEU A 280 -30.05 -27.09 -19.02
CA LEU A 280 -31.42 -26.89 -19.51
C LEU A 280 -32.27 -26.13 -18.49
N HIS A 281 -32.11 -26.41 -17.19
CA HIS A 281 -32.81 -25.70 -16.13
C HIS A 281 -32.41 -24.21 -16.09
N TYR A 282 -31.11 -23.90 -16.09
CA TYR A 282 -30.62 -22.52 -16.13
C TYR A 282 -31.13 -21.77 -17.38
N MET A 283 -31.08 -22.41 -18.55
CA MET A 283 -31.59 -21.83 -19.80
C MET A 283 -33.10 -21.53 -19.70
N ALA A 284 -33.90 -22.50 -19.24
CA ALA A 284 -35.36 -22.37 -19.17
C ALA A 284 -35.80 -21.31 -18.15
N SER A 285 -35.11 -21.23 -17.02
CA SER A 285 -35.36 -20.23 -15.98
C SER A 285 -35.00 -18.83 -16.46
N MET A 286 -33.86 -18.63 -17.11
CA MET A 286 -33.49 -17.33 -17.70
C MET A 286 -34.47 -16.89 -18.80
N GLU A 287 -34.92 -17.82 -19.66
CA GLU A 287 -35.92 -17.53 -20.68
C GLU A 287 -37.27 -17.12 -20.06
N ARG A 288 -37.71 -17.83 -19.01
CA ARG A 288 -38.93 -17.49 -18.27
C ARG A 288 -38.84 -16.09 -17.68
N ILE A 289 -37.74 -15.79 -17.00
CA ILE A 289 -37.51 -14.49 -16.37
C ILE A 289 -37.55 -13.38 -17.44
N ALA A 290 -36.80 -13.51 -18.54
CA ALA A 290 -36.77 -12.50 -19.61
C ALA A 290 -38.16 -12.24 -20.23
N ARG A 291 -38.98 -13.29 -20.40
CA ARG A 291 -40.38 -13.14 -20.85
C ARG A 291 -41.24 -12.42 -19.81
N LEU A 292 -41.11 -12.79 -18.53
CA LEU A 292 -41.86 -12.16 -17.44
C LEU A 292 -41.51 -10.69 -17.28
N SER A 293 -40.27 -10.28 -17.56
CA SER A 293 -39.83 -8.88 -17.49
C SER A 293 -40.63 -7.95 -18.40
N HIS A 294 -41.21 -8.47 -19.48
CA HIS A 294 -42.10 -7.70 -20.36
C HIS A 294 -43.50 -7.48 -19.77
N SER A 295 -44.03 -8.45 -19.00
CA SER A 295 -45.40 -8.43 -18.49
C SER A 295 -45.52 -8.01 -17.02
N SER A 296 -44.50 -8.30 -16.21
CA SER A 296 -44.46 -8.03 -14.77
C SER A 296 -43.00 -8.04 -14.27
N PRO A 297 -42.36 -6.86 -14.17
CA PRO A 297 -40.99 -6.72 -13.65
C PRO A 297 -40.83 -7.27 -12.22
N VAL A 298 -41.88 -7.15 -11.40
CA VAL A 298 -41.93 -7.72 -10.05
C VAL A 298 -41.80 -9.24 -10.10
N ASN A 299 -42.63 -9.92 -10.91
CA ASN A 299 -42.58 -11.38 -11.01
C ASN A 299 -41.28 -11.86 -11.65
N ALA A 300 -40.71 -11.11 -12.59
CA ALA A 300 -39.41 -11.43 -13.17
C ALA A 300 -38.29 -11.43 -12.12
N CYS A 301 -38.28 -10.43 -11.23
CA CYS A 301 -37.30 -10.36 -10.15
C CYS A 301 -37.55 -11.39 -9.04
N LEU A 302 -38.80 -11.81 -8.81
CA LEU A 302 -39.12 -12.92 -7.90
C LEU A 302 -38.58 -14.25 -8.41
N GLU A 303 -38.69 -14.49 -9.72
CA GLU A 303 -38.16 -15.69 -10.38
C GLU A 303 -36.62 -15.74 -10.42
N LEU A 304 -35.91 -14.65 -10.05
CA LEU A 304 -34.46 -14.71 -9.80
C LEU A 304 -34.13 -15.57 -8.57
N VAL A 305 -34.97 -15.57 -7.52
CA VAL A 305 -34.72 -16.31 -6.28
C VAL A 305 -34.55 -17.82 -6.53
N PRO A 306 -35.49 -18.52 -7.19
CA PRO A 306 -35.30 -19.93 -7.51
C PRO A 306 -34.11 -20.17 -8.46
N LEU A 307 -33.78 -19.20 -9.33
CA LEU A 307 -32.60 -19.31 -10.20
C LEU A 307 -31.28 -19.22 -9.42
N TYR A 308 -31.17 -18.33 -8.42
CA TYR A 308 -30.02 -18.32 -7.49
C TYR A 308 -29.94 -19.64 -6.71
N ALA A 309 -31.08 -20.22 -6.34
CA ALA A 309 -31.16 -21.49 -5.62
C ALA A 309 -30.97 -22.73 -6.51
N ALA A 310 -30.93 -22.61 -7.84
CA ALA A 310 -30.94 -23.76 -8.76
C ALA A 310 -29.76 -24.73 -8.58
N THR A 311 -28.62 -24.26 -8.05
CA THR A 311 -27.47 -25.13 -7.73
C THR A 311 -27.71 -26.06 -6.55
N ASN A 312 -28.73 -25.81 -5.73
CA ASN A 312 -29.06 -26.63 -4.56
C ASN A 312 -29.74 -27.94 -4.94
N ASP A 313 -30.47 -27.95 -6.05
CA ASP A 313 -31.17 -29.14 -6.55
C ASP A 313 -30.21 -30.14 -7.20
N MET A 314 -28.98 -29.71 -7.51
CA MET A 314 -27.94 -30.54 -8.12
C MET A 314 -27.26 -31.43 -7.08
N ASP A 315 -27.02 -32.69 -7.40
CA ASP A 315 -26.16 -33.53 -6.57
C ASP A 315 -24.68 -33.07 -6.59
N THR A 316 -23.81 -33.71 -5.82
CA THR A 316 -22.39 -33.33 -5.75
C THR A 316 -21.67 -33.51 -7.09
N THR A 317 -22.05 -34.53 -7.86
CA THR A 317 -21.41 -34.86 -9.15
C THR A 317 -21.88 -33.92 -10.26
N GLU A 318 -23.18 -33.63 -10.32
CA GLU A 318 -23.79 -32.71 -11.26
C GLU A 318 -23.27 -31.29 -11.03
N PHE A 319 -23.22 -30.82 -9.78
CA PHE A 319 -22.65 -29.52 -9.45
C PHE A 319 -21.17 -29.42 -9.82
N ALA A 320 -20.37 -30.45 -9.50
CA ALA A 320 -18.95 -30.48 -9.87
C ALA A 320 -18.75 -30.54 -11.39
N HIS A 321 -19.69 -31.10 -12.16
CA HIS A 321 -19.66 -31.07 -13.62
C HIS A 321 -20.06 -29.69 -14.17
N PHE A 322 -21.10 -29.08 -13.60
CA PHE A 322 -21.62 -27.77 -14.01
C PHE A 322 -20.62 -26.63 -13.75
N THR A 323 -19.95 -26.66 -12.60
CA THR A 323 -18.99 -25.60 -12.19
C THR A 323 -17.58 -25.75 -12.77
N ARG A 324 -17.29 -26.82 -13.53
CA ARG A 324 -15.96 -27.02 -14.13
C ARG A 324 -15.63 -25.90 -15.12
N PRO A 325 -14.41 -25.32 -15.07
CA PRO A 325 -13.95 -24.37 -16.07
C PRO A 325 -13.96 -24.91 -17.51
N THR A 326 -13.86 -26.23 -17.67
CA THR A 326 -13.89 -26.92 -18.98
C THR A 326 -15.30 -27.11 -19.54
N ASN A 327 -16.36 -26.97 -18.74
CA ASN A 327 -17.73 -27.03 -19.24
C ASN A 327 -18.13 -25.66 -19.83
N LEU A 328 -17.78 -25.47 -21.10
CA LEU A 328 -17.97 -24.19 -21.79
C LEU A 328 -19.45 -23.77 -21.87
N THR A 329 -20.37 -24.71 -22.04
CA THR A 329 -21.81 -24.43 -22.06
C THR A 329 -22.25 -23.84 -20.72
N ALA A 330 -21.85 -24.45 -19.61
CA ALA A 330 -22.15 -23.93 -18.28
C ALA A 330 -21.51 -22.55 -18.02
N GLN A 331 -20.27 -22.31 -18.48
CA GLN A 331 -19.65 -20.98 -18.39
C GLN A 331 -20.47 -19.91 -19.13
N ILE A 332 -20.95 -20.23 -20.34
CA ILE A 332 -21.80 -19.32 -21.13
C ILE A 332 -23.12 -19.05 -20.42
N LEU A 333 -23.76 -20.08 -19.88
CA LEU A 333 -25.03 -19.93 -19.15
C LEU A 333 -24.86 -19.11 -17.87
N LEU A 334 -23.77 -19.30 -17.13
CA LEU A 334 -23.45 -18.50 -15.94
C LEU A 334 -23.19 -17.03 -16.31
N ALA A 335 -22.51 -16.76 -17.43
CA ALA A 335 -22.35 -15.40 -17.94
C ALA A 335 -23.69 -14.74 -18.29
N HIS A 336 -24.61 -15.49 -18.93
CA HIS A 336 -25.98 -15.01 -19.20
C HIS A 336 -26.77 -14.78 -17.91
N PHE A 337 -26.62 -15.65 -16.92
CA PHE A 337 -27.26 -15.52 -15.62
C PHE A 337 -26.86 -14.22 -14.94
N TRP A 338 -25.56 -13.92 -14.85
CA TRP A 338 -25.07 -12.69 -14.23
C TRP A 338 -25.52 -11.44 -15.00
N MET A 339 -25.46 -11.47 -16.33
CA MET A 339 -25.94 -10.36 -17.17
C MET A 339 -27.44 -10.09 -16.94
N LEU A 340 -28.26 -11.15 -16.90
CA LEU A 340 -29.70 -11.03 -16.65
C LEU A 340 -29.97 -10.44 -15.27
N THR A 341 -29.24 -10.89 -14.23
CA THR A 341 -29.40 -10.36 -12.87
C THR A 341 -29.05 -8.86 -12.81
N HIS A 342 -27.98 -8.43 -13.49
CA HIS A 342 -27.57 -7.03 -13.55
C HIS A 342 -28.63 -6.15 -14.24
N VAL A 343 -29.07 -6.55 -15.43
CA VAL A 343 -30.09 -5.81 -16.21
C VAL A 343 -31.37 -5.65 -15.39
N LEU A 344 -31.86 -6.72 -14.76
CA LEU A 344 -33.08 -6.66 -13.97
C LEU A 344 -32.94 -5.80 -12.73
N GLN A 345 -31.84 -5.93 -11.97
CA GLN A 345 -31.63 -5.14 -10.75
C GLN A 345 -31.48 -3.65 -11.06
N ARG A 346 -30.73 -3.29 -12.11
CA ARG A 346 -30.54 -1.88 -12.53
C ARG A 346 -31.84 -1.21 -12.92
N HIS A 347 -32.68 -1.91 -13.70
CA HIS A 347 -33.98 -1.38 -14.12
C HIS A 347 -35.04 -1.39 -13.01
N ALA A 348 -35.00 -2.37 -12.10
CA ALA A 348 -35.93 -2.48 -10.99
C ALA A 348 -35.64 -1.45 -9.87
N LEU A 349 -34.36 -1.14 -9.59
CA LEU A 349 -33.96 -0.37 -8.41
C LEU A 349 -33.47 1.05 -8.71
N GLY A 350 -33.23 1.35 -10.00
CA GLY A 350 -32.64 2.62 -10.45
C GLY A 350 -31.15 2.76 -10.10
N PRO A 351 -30.45 3.73 -10.72
CA PRO A 351 -28.99 3.89 -10.60
C PRO A 351 -28.53 4.30 -9.19
N ALA A 352 -29.40 4.92 -8.37
CA ALA A 352 -29.05 5.40 -7.04
C ALA A 352 -28.94 4.29 -5.97
N ARG A 353 -29.45 3.08 -6.26
CA ARG A 353 -29.38 1.90 -5.37
C ARG A 353 -28.59 0.75 -5.99
N ALA A 354 -28.04 0.94 -7.19
CA ALA A 354 -27.21 -0.05 -7.86
C ALA A 354 -25.84 -0.17 -7.15
N TYR A 355 -25.46 -1.40 -6.83
CA TYR A 355 -24.22 -1.73 -6.12
C TYR A 355 -23.04 -1.65 -7.11
N ALA A 356 -22.66 -0.43 -7.51
CA ALA A 356 -21.70 -0.17 -8.58
C ALA A 356 -20.44 -1.07 -8.50
N VAL A 357 -19.88 -1.25 -7.31
CA VAL A 357 -18.70 -2.08 -7.07
C VAL A 357 -18.92 -3.57 -7.37
N ARG A 358 -20.11 -4.10 -7.05
CA ARG A 358 -20.47 -5.49 -7.36
C ARG A 358 -20.77 -5.66 -8.85
N ASP A 359 -21.39 -4.66 -9.48
CA ASP A 359 -21.66 -4.69 -10.92
C ASP A 359 -20.37 -4.81 -11.74
N ASP A 360 -19.33 -4.04 -11.39
CA ASP A 360 -18.02 -4.10 -12.06
C ASP A 360 -17.41 -5.51 -12.00
N ILE A 361 -17.55 -6.19 -10.86
CA ILE A 361 -17.02 -7.54 -10.65
C ILE A 361 -17.85 -8.58 -11.42
N LEU A 362 -19.17 -8.42 -11.47
CA LEU A 362 -20.04 -9.27 -12.29
C LEU A 362 -19.69 -9.16 -13.78
N PHE A 363 -19.43 -7.96 -14.28
CA PHE A 363 -18.95 -7.77 -15.66
C PHE A 363 -17.60 -8.45 -15.89
N GLN A 364 -16.68 -8.35 -14.93
CA GLN A 364 -15.40 -9.04 -15.00
C GLN A 364 -15.54 -10.57 -15.05
N TRP A 365 -16.49 -11.15 -14.30
CA TRP A 365 -16.80 -12.58 -14.37
C TRP A 365 -17.31 -12.98 -15.76
N VAL A 366 -18.23 -12.20 -16.32
CA VAL A 366 -18.78 -12.42 -17.67
C VAL A 366 -17.68 -12.34 -18.72
N GLU A 367 -16.81 -11.33 -18.65
CA GLU A 367 -15.73 -11.13 -19.60
C GLU A 367 -14.69 -12.26 -19.51
N THR A 368 -14.32 -12.67 -18.29
CA THR A 368 -13.39 -13.78 -18.06
C THR A 368 -13.97 -15.11 -18.59
N ALA A 369 -15.26 -15.35 -18.38
CA ALA A 369 -15.93 -16.51 -18.94
C ALA A 369 -15.93 -16.48 -20.48
N ALA A 370 -16.14 -15.31 -21.08
CA ALA A 370 -16.15 -15.13 -22.53
C ALA A 370 -14.76 -15.30 -23.17
N GLN A 371 -13.70 -14.78 -22.55
CA GLN A 371 -12.32 -14.91 -23.04
C GLN A 371 -11.82 -16.37 -23.08
N ARG A 372 -12.35 -17.23 -22.21
CA ARG A 372 -12.03 -18.66 -22.17
C ARG A 372 -12.66 -19.46 -23.32
N LEU A 373 -13.54 -18.87 -24.11
CA LEU A 373 -14.21 -19.54 -25.22
C LEU A 373 -13.27 -19.73 -26.44
N PRO A 374 -13.29 -20.91 -27.08
CA PRO A 374 -12.58 -21.15 -28.34
C PRO A 374 -12.97 -20.14 -29.43
N GLU A 375 -12.03 -19.81 -30.30
CA GLU A 375 -12.18 -18.79 -31.35
C GLU A 375 -13.36 -19.02 -32.31
N SER A 376 -13.79 -20.28 -32.47
CA SER A 376 -15.01 -20.65 -33.22
C SER A 376 -16.31 -20.12 -32.60
N HIS A 377 -16.33 -19.85 -31.30
CA HIS A 377 -17.48 -19.36 -30.53
C HIS A 377 -17.44 -17.85 -30.32
N ARG A 378 -16.28 -17.18 -30.52
CA ARG A 378 -16.14 -15.71 -30.46
C ARG A 378 -16.88 -14.96 -31.58
N ARG A 379 -17.36 -15.64 -32.63
CA ARG A 379 -18.06 -14.99 -33.77
C ARG A 379 -19.36 -14.25 -33.38
N HIS A 380 -19.88 -14.44 -32.18
CA HIS A 380 -21.10 -13.78 -31.69
C HIS A 380 -20.84 -12.56 -30.78
N GLN A 381 -19.58 -12.15 -30.56
CA GLN A 381 -19.22 -11.04 -29.66
C GLN A 381 -19.34 -9.64 -30.30
N ASN A 382 -19.50 -9.53 -31.63
CA ASN A 382 -19.38 -8.26 -32.36
C ASN A 382 -20.63 -7.37 -32.37
N VAL A 383 -21.43 -7.32 -31.29
CA VAL A 383 -22.61 -6.43 -31.24
C VAL A 383 -22.55 -5.37 -30.12
N VAL A 384 -21.59 -5.41 -29.20
CA VAL A 384 -21.57 -4.45 -28.06
C VAL A 384 -20.22 -3.73 -27.91
N HIS A 385 -19.63 -3.26 -29.01
CA HIS A 385 -18.54 -2.29 -28.96
C HIS A 385 -18.86 -1.12 -29.89
N ASN A 386 -19.65 -0.18 -29.38
CA ASN A 386 -19.65 1.24 -29.77
C ASN A 386 -20.34 2.05 -28.68
N ASN A 387 -19.61 2.34 -27.60
CA ASN A 387 -19.41 3.71 -27.08
C ASN A 387 -18.74 3.65 -25.70
N ASP A 388 -17.62 4.36 -25.63
CA ASP A 388 -16.92 4.89 -24.45
C ASP A 388 -16.28 3.92 -23.43
N THR A 389 -14.96 3.76 -23.64
CA THR A 389 -13.87 3.70 -22.63
C THR A 389 -14.06 2.79 -21.41
N SER A 390 -13.54 1.56 -21.50
CA SER A 390 -13.03 0.80 -20.36
C SER A 390 -11.52 0.51 -20.53
N PRO A 391 -10.72 0.59 -19.46
CA PRO A 391 -9.28 0.36 -19.49
C PRO A 391 -8.95 -1.13 -19.68
N ALA A 392 -7.86 -1.43 -20.39
CA ALA A 392 -7.45 -2.78 -20.73
C ALA A 392 -7.26 -3.67 -19.48
N GLN A 393 -7.91 -4.85 -19.47
CA GLN A 393 -7.68 -5.90 -18.48
C GLN A 393 -6.22 -6.36 -18.52
N CYS A 394 -5.54 -6.26 -17.38
CA CYS A 394 -4.18 -6.77 -17.18
C CYS A 394 -4.23 -8.12 -16.44
N THR A 395 -3.16 -8.92 -16.51
CA THR A 395 -3.04 -10.19 -15.75
C THR A 395 -1.84 -10.11 -14.80
N THR A 396 -1.92 -10.56 -13.56
CA THR A 396 -0.78 -10.50 -12.63
C THR A 396 0.29 -11.51 -13.03
N ALA A 397 1.51 -11.06 -13.34
CA ALA A 397 2.61 -11.93 -13.77
C ALA A 397 3.58 -12.25 -12.63
N ILE A 398 4.17 -13.45 -12.65
CA ILE A 398 5.22 -13.85 -11.70
C ILE A 398 6.52 -13.14 -12.11
N PRO A 399 7.20 -12.42 -11.19
CA PRO A 399 8.43 -11.71 -11.52
C PRO A 399 9.56 -12.66 -11.94
N ASP A 400 10.41 -12.23 -12.87
CA ASP A 400 11.63 -12.95 -13.22
C ASP A 400 12.71 -12.84 -12.10
N SER A 401 13.89 -13.45 -12.30
CA SER A 401 15.01 -13.40 -11.34
C SER A 401 15.51 -11.98 -11.01
N ARG A 402 15.08 -10.98 -11.78
CA ARG A 402 15.40 -9.57 -11.63
C ARG A 402 14.14 -8.73 -11.35
N GLY A 403 13.03 -9.35 -10.94
CA GLY A 403 11.81 -8.66 -10.54
C GLY A 403 10.92 -8.17 -11.67
N TYR A 404 11.22 -8.51 -12.92
CA TYR A 404 10.47 -8.02 -14.07
C TYR A 404 9.14 -8.72 -14.28
N VAL A 405 8.13 -7.92 -14.61
CA VAL A 405 6.82 -8.36 -15.07
C VAL A 405 6.45 -7.65 -16.38
N PRO A 406 5.77 -8.32 -17.33
CA PRO A 406 5.34 -7.69 -18.57
C PRO A 406 4.51 -6.41 -18.32
N PRO A 407 4.70 -5.31 -19.08
CA PRO A 407 3.96 -4.05 -18.90
C PRO A 407 2.43 -4.17 -18.98
N SER A 408 1.94 -5.24 -19.62
CA SER A 408 0.52 -5.57 -19.68
C SER A 408 -0.02 -6.24 -18.40
N SER A 409 0.82 -6.36 -17.37
CA SER A 409 0.48 -7.08 -16.13
C SER A 409 -0.04 -6.13 -15.06
N CYS A 410 -0.98 -6.57 -14.22
CA CYS A 410 -1.59 -5.68 -13.22
C CYS A 410 -0.63 -5.23 -12.12
N ASN A 411 0.41 -6.03 -11.87
CA ASN A 411 1.48 -5.73 -10.95
C ASN A 411 2.70 -5.06 -11.61
N ALA A 412 2.57 -4.55 -12.84
CA ALA A 412 3.62 -3.80 -13.52
C ALA A 412 3.50 -2.30 -13.24
N HIS A 413 4.40 -1.75 -12.42
CA HIS A 413 4.50 -0.29 -12.24
C HIS A 413 5.34 0.41 -13.32
N TYR A 414 6.08 -0.36 -14.13
CA TYR A 414 6.86 0.16 -15.26
C TYR A 414 6.22 -0.23 -16.60
N GLY A 415 6.10 0.74 -17.51
CA GLY A 415 5.63 0.51 -18.88
C GLY A 415 6.64 -0.18 -19.80
N PHE A 416 7.80 -0.58 -19.27
CA PHE A 416 8.94 -1.16 -19.99
C PHE A 416 9.77 -2.05 -19.06
N TYR A 417 10.77 -2.76 -19.59
CA TYR A 417 11.76 -3.52 -18.80
C TYR A 417 12.88 -2.58 -18.34
N PRO A 418 12.91 -2.10 -17.08
CA PRO A 418 14.01 -1.27 -16.58
C PRO A 418 15.32 -2.06 -16.52
N SER A 419 16.38 -1.51 -17.11
CA SER A 419 17.72 -2.10 -17.07
C SER A 419 18.39 -1.80 -15.74
N TRP A 420 18.58 -2.85 -14.95
CA TRP A 420 19.35 -2.78 -13.72
C TRP A 420 20.79 -2.26 -13.94
N GLU A 421 21.48 -2.76 -14.97
CA GLU A 421 22.89 -2.44 -15.24
C GLU A 421 23.08 -0.93 -15.48
N TRP A 422 22.24 -0.35 -16.34
CA TRP A 422 22.35 1.06 -16.69
C TRP A 422 21.95 1.95 -15.52
N ASN A 423 20.87 1.64 -14.81
CA ASN A 423 20.47 2.41 -13.63
C ASN A 423 21.56 2.39 -12.54
N LEU A 424 22.20 1.24 -12.30
CA LEU A 424 23.31 1.13 -11.37
C LEU A 424 24.55 1.91 -11.85
N ALA A 425 24.86 1.87 -13.15
CA ALA A 425 25.98 2.63 -13.72
C ALA A 425 25.80 4.14 -13.54
N PHE A 426 24.58 4.66 -13.77
CA PHE A 426 24.25 6.06 -13.51
C PHE A 426 24.31 6.39 -12.01
N ALA A 427 23.78 5.53 -11.13
CA ALA A 427 23.89 5.70 -9.68
C ALA A 427 25.36 5.82 -9.24
N ALA A 428 26.23 4.94 -9.73
CA ALA A 428 27.66 4.99 -9.45
C ALA A 428 28.31 6.29 -9.98
N GLY A 429 27.93 6.74 -11.18
CA GLY A 429 28.39 8.01 -11.74
C GLY A 429 28.01 9.22 -10.90
N PHE A 430 26.75 9.31 -10.46
CA PHE A 430 26.27 10.39 -9.59
C PHE A 430 26.90 10.33 -8.21
N PHE A 431 27.15 9.14 -7.66
CA PHE A 431 27.85 8.96 -6.39
C PHE A 431 29.29 9.49 -6.44
N LEU A 432 30.07 9.04 -7.42
CA LEU A 432 31.47 9.49 -7.60
C LEU A 432 31.54 11.00 -7.81
N THR A 433 30.61 11.53 -8.60
CA THR A 433 30.53 12.95 -8.89
C THR A 433 30.15 13.78 -7.66
N SER A 434 29.22 13.28 -6.83
CA SER A 434 28.82 13.91 -5.57
C SER A 434 29.98 13.96 -4.57
N LEU A 435 30.74 12.87 -4.45
CA LEU A 435 31.94 12.82 -3.60
C LEU A 435 32.99 13.83 -4.07
N CYS A 436 33.22 13.91 -5.38
CA CYS A 436 34.18 14.86 -5.95
C CYS A 436 33.77 16.31 -5.67
N HIS A 437 32.51 16.69 -5.92
CA HIS A 437 32.00 18.03 -5.59
C HIS A 437 32.10 18.33 -4.09
N GLY A 438 31.81 17.35 -3.23
CA GLY A 438 31.97 17.48 -1.78
C GLY A 438 33.41 17.76 -1.38
N ALA A 439 34.36 16.98 -1.91
CA ALA A 439 35.79 17.18 -1.67
C ALA A 439 36.28 18.54 -2.22
N GLN A 440 35.85 18.93 -3.42
CA GLN A 440 36.18 20.22 -4.03
C GLN A 440 35.60 21.40 -3.27
N MET A 441 34.39 21.29 -2.73
CA MET A 441 33.76 22.30 -1.88
C MET A 441 34.59 22.54 -0.62
N VAL A 442 35.01 21.47 0.06
CA VAL A 442 35.84 21.53 1.28
C VAL A 442 37.22 22.10 0.95
N ALA A 443 37.89 21.59 -0.09
CA ALA A 443 39.23 22.02 -0.49
C ALA A 443 39.28 23.49 -0.92
N THR A 444 38.26 23.97 -1.65
CA THR A 444 38.20 25.38 -2.11
C THR A 444 37.59 26.32 -1.07
N ARG A 445 37.04 25.80 0.04
CA ARG A 445 36.29 26.53 1.07
C ARG A 445 35.15 27.38 0.49
N LYS A 446 34.51 26.91 -0.59
CA LYS A 446 33.39 27.58 -1.26
C LYS A 446 32.07 26.92 -0.90
N TRP A 447 31.56 27.24 0.28
CA TRP A 447 30.33 26.67 0.85
C TRP A 447 29.06 26.85 0.01
N PHE A 448 29.01 27.82 -0.91
CA PHE A 448 27.84 27.94 -1.80
C PHE A 448 27.72 26.75 -2.77
N CYS A 449 28.79 26.00 -3.00
CA CYS A 449 28.78 24.78 -3.80
C CYS A 449 27.99 23.63 -3.14
N TRP A 450 27.53 23.77 -1.89
CA TRP A 450 26.64 22.78 -1.28
C TRP A 450 25.39 22.52 -2.15
N VAL A 451 24.93 23.53 -2.92
CA VAL A 451 23.76 23.41 -3.81
C VAL A 451 24.02 22.41 -4.93
N VAL A 452 25.24 22.34 -5.51
CA VAL A 452 25.55 21.32 -6.54
C VAL A 452 25.67 19.94 -5.91
N VAL A 453 26.24 19.85 -4.70
CA VAL A 453 26.32 18.58 -3.96
C VAL A 453 24.92 18.06 -3.65
N MET A 454 24.02 18.92 -3.19
CA MET A 454 22.62 18.57 -2.94
C MET A 454 21.92 18.08 -4.21
N GLY A 455 22.10 18.80 -5.33
CA GLY A 455 21.53 18.39 -6.61
C GLY A 455 22.05 17.02 -7.07
N ALA A 456 23.35 16.78 -6.94
CA ALA A 456 23.96 15.51 -7.30
C ALA A 456 23.52 14.34 -6.39
N VAL A 457 23.33 14.60 -5.10
CA VAL A 457 22.79 13.62 -4.13
C VAL A 457 21.34 13.28 -4.43
N TRP A 458 20.53 14.25 -4.88
CA TRP A 458 19.16 14.00 -5.30
C TRP A 458 19.10 13.11 -6.55
N GLU A 459 19.93 13.37 -7.56
CA GLU A 459 20.05 12.47 -8.72
C GLU A 459 20.55 11.07 -8.34
N LEU A 460 21.51 10.99 -7.40
CA LEU A 460 21.94 9.71 -6.84
C LEU A 460 20.77 8.95 -6.20
N ALA A 461 19.99 9.62 -5.35
CA ALA A 461 18.84 9.02 -4.68
C ALA A 461 17.81 8.50 -5.70
N CYS A 462 17.52 9.29 -6.75
CA CYS A 462 16.69 8.84 -7.87
C CYS A 462 17.18 7.53 -8.46
N PHE A 463 18.46 7.47 -8.87
CA PHE A 463 18.99 6.30 -9.56
C PHE A 463 19.17 5.09 -8.64
N VAL A 464 19.40 5.29 -7.35
CA VAL A 464 19.34 4.21 -6.36
C VAL A 464 17.92 3.65 -6.26
N LEU A 465 16.91 4.51 -6.12
CA LEU A 465 15.51 4.07 -6.07
C LEU A 465 15.09 3.38 -7.37
N ARG A 466 15.51 3.87 -8.55
CA ARG A 466 15.28 3.17 -9.83
C ARG A 466 15.97 1.83 -9.91
N THR A 467 17.18 1.71 -9.37
CA THR A 467 17.92 0.44 -9.35
C THR A 467 17.21 -0.59 -8.46
N LEU A 468 16.66 -0.14 -7.32
CA LEU A 468 15.85 -0.99 -6.43
C LEU A 468 14.50 -1.33 -7.06
N GLY A 469 13.80 -0.35 -7.65
CA GLY A 469 12.54 -0.55 -8.35
C GLY A 469 12.67 -1.43 -9.61
N ALA A 470 13.85 -1.48 -10.24
CA ALA A 470 14.12 -2.44 -11.31
C ALA A 470 14.08 -3.89 -10.80
N PHE A 471 14.50 -4.13 -9.54
CA PHE A 471 14.48 -5.44 -8.87
C PHE A 471 13.15 -5.79 -8.20
N ASP A 472 12.33 -4.79 -7.85
CA ASP A 472 11.08 -4.94 -7.12
C ASP A 472 10.02 -4.04 -7.76
N GLN A 473 9.63 -4.39 -8.99
CA GLN A 473 8.72 -3.59 -9.83
C GLN A 473 7.29 -3.54 -9.30
N GLN A 474 6.97 -4.32 -8.27
CA GLN A 474 5.65 -4.44 -7.68
C GLN A 474 5.45 -3.50 -6.49
N ASN A 475 6.50 -2.78 -6.08
CA ASN A 475 6.44 -1.86 -4.97
C ASN A 475 6.43 -0.40 -5.48
N GLY A 476 5.29 0.26 -5.32
CA GLY A 476 5.08 1.67 -5.70
C GLY A 476 5.89 2.68 -4.88
N ASP A 477 6.56 2.26 -3.80
CA ASP A 477 7.37 3.15 -2.94
C ASP A 477 8.64 3.66 -3.62
N TYR A 478 9.07 3.03 -4.72
CA TYR A 478 10.28 3.43 -5.46
C TYR A 478 10.01 4.52 -6.52
N VAL A 479 8.82 5.14 -6.51
CA VAL A 479 8.47 6.23 -7.42
C VAL A 479 9.33 7.46 -7.15
N VAL A 480 9.94 7.96 -8.22
CA VAL A 480 11.04 8.93 -8.19
C VAL A 480 10.55 10.35 -8.46
N VAL A 481 10.89 11.29 -7.57
CA VAL A 481 10.97 12.74 -7.85
C VAL A 481 12.19 13.23 -7.07
N PRO A 482 13.30 13.75 -7.66
CA PRO A 482 13.33 15.18 -7.99
C PRO A 482 14.36 15.64 -9.07
N GLY A 483 14.36 16.96 -9.34
CA GLY A 483 15.50 17.70 -9.89
C GLY A 483 15.33 19.22 -9.75
N ILE A 484 16.18 19.88 -8.95
CA ILE A 484 16.29 21.36 -8.86
C ILE A 484 17.60 21.80 -9.53
N ASN A 485 17.54 22.72 -10.51
CA ASN A 485 18.71 23.21 -11.28
C ASN A 485 19.38 24.47 -10.68
N ALA A 486 19.13 24.76 -9.39
CA ALA A 486 19.45 26.05 -8.75
C ALA A 486 20.94 26.45 -8.70
N PHE A 487 21.88 25.54 -8.92
CA PHE A 487 23.31 25.81 -8.76
C PHE A 487 23.90 26.75 -9.83
N VAL A 488 23.51 26.62 -11.10
CA VAL A 488 24.18 27.37 -12.18
C VAL A 488 23.87 28.87 -12.10
N TYR A 489 22.65 29.22 -11.69
CA TYR A 489 22.24 30.60 -11.42
C TYR A 489 23.13 31.27 -10.36
N MET A 490 23.47 30.51 -9.31
CA MET A 490 24.33 30.95 -8.22
C MET A 490 25.77 31.21 -8.69
N VAL A 491 26.28 30.41 -9.62
CA VAL A 491 27.62 30.58 -10.20
C VAL A 491 27.66 31.82 -11.08
N VAL A 492 26.74 31.96 -12.04
CA VAL A 492 26.71 33.12 -12.95
C VAL A 492 26.52 34.42 -12.16
N ALA A 493 25.62 34.46 -11.19
CA ALA A 493 25.45 35.64 -10.34
C ALA A 493 26.74 36.07 -9.62
N ARG A 494 27.56 35.11 -9.17
CA ARG A 494 28.86 35.40 -8.54
C ARG A 494 29.91 35.82 -9.57
N LEU A 495 29.90 35.23 -10.76
CA LEU A 495 30.77 35.65 -11.85
C LEU A 495 30.47 37.08 -12.31
N VAL A 496 29.19 37.44 -12.44
CA VAL A 496 28.73 38.81 -12.74
C VAL A 496 29.19 39.78 -11.64
N TYR A 497 29.10 39.39 -10.37
CA TYR A 497 29.58 40.22 -9.27
C TYR A 497 31.10 40.37 -9.23
N PHE A 498 31.83 39.27 -9.45
CA PHE A 498 33.29 39.22 -9.27
C PHE A 498 34.07 39.76 -10.46
N LEU A 499 33.60 39.54 -11.69
CA LEU A 499 34.34 39.81 -12.93
C LEU A 499 33.94 41.12 -13.63
N LEU A 500 32.77 41.70 -13.35
CA LEU A 500 32.38 42.99 -13.91
C LEU A 500 32.93 44.16 -13.08
N PRO A 501 33.29 45.29 -13.72
CA PRO A 501 33.75 46.49 -13.03
C PRO A 501 32.76 46.99 -11.97
N THR A 502 33.28 47.53 -10.88
CA THR A 502 32.50 48.09 -9.77
C THR A 502 31.59 49.21 -10.28
N GLY A 503 30.27 49.12 -10.01
CA GLY A 503 29.25 50.06 -10.53
C GLY A 503 28.49 49.57 -11.77
N GLU A 504 29.08 48.65 -12.53
CA GLU A 504 28.52 48.10 -13.78
C GLU A 504 28.01 46.64 -13.66
N GLN A 505 27.97 46.10 -12.44
CA GLN A 505 27.58 44.73 -12.08
C GLN A 505 26.07 44.47 -12.28
N LYS A 506 25.50 44.81 -13.43
CA LYS A 506 24.10 44.61 -13.78
C LYS A 506 23.99 44.09 -15.20
N ILE A 507 23.08 43.15 -15.41
CA ILE A 507 22.73 42.60 -16.72
C ILE A 507 21.23 42.65 -16.85
N LEU A 508 20.72 43.22 -17.95
CA LEU A 508 19.29 43.52 -18.12
C LEU A 508 18.69 44.28 -16.92
N ARG A 509 19.43 45.23 -16.36
CA ARG A 509 19.09 46.01 -15.14
C ARG A 509 18.97 45.20 -13.84
N LEU A 510 19.16 43.89 -13.87
CA LEU A 510 19.18 43.03 -12.68
C LEU A 510 20.55 43.08 -12.00
N SER A 511 20.55 43.33 -10.69
CA SER A 511 21.75 43.18 -9.86
C SER A 511 22.03 41.70 -9.61
N PRO A 512 23.28 41.30 -9.29
CA PRO A 512 23.66 39.89 -9.26
C PRO A 512 22.96 39.11 -8.14
N ARG A 513 22.63 39.79 -7.03
CA ARG A 513 21.83 39.22 -5.94
C ARG A 513 20.40 38.91 -6.36
N TRP A 514 19.78 39.83 -7.10
CA TRP A 514 18.43 39.63 -7.63
C TRP A 514 18.40 38.59 -8.74
N LEU A 515 19.47 38.53 -9.54
CA LEU A 515 19.66 37.48 -10.54
C LEU A 515 19.56 36.09 -9.88
N ALA A 516 20.39 35.81 -8.88
CA ALA A 516 20.32 34.52 -8.18
C ALA A 516 18.95 34.27 -7.54
N LYS A 517 18.34 35.28 -6.88
CA LYS A 517 17.07 35.12 -6.19
C LYS A 517 15.89 34.81 -7.11
N VAL A 518 15.75 35.53 -8.21
CA VAL A 518 14.61 35.38 -9.13
C VAL A 518 14.64 34.01 -9.79
N PHE A 519 15.77 33.61 -10.37
CA PHE A 519 15.87 32.35 -11.08
C PHE A 519 15.80 31.14 -10.14
N VAL A 520 16.41 31.21 -8.96
CA VAL A 520 16.27 30.14 -7.95
C VAL A 520 14.83 30.06 -7.43
N ALA A 521 14.17 31.19 -7.16
CA ALA A 521 12.77 31.18 -6.72
C ALA A 521 11.84 30.61 -7.79
N ALA A 522 12.04 30.98 -9.06
CA ALA A 522 11.28 30.44 -10.17
C ALA A 522 11.42 28.91 -10.27
N ASP A 523 12.64 28.38 -10.21
CA ASP A 523 12.89 26.93 -10.22
C ASP A 523 12.25 26.22 -9.01
N VAL A 524 12.32 26.80 -7.81
CA VAL A 524 11.71 26.21 -6.60
C VAL A 524 10.19 26.17 -6.71
N ILE A 525 9.56 27.24 -7.22
CA ILE A 525 8.11 27.27 -7.44
C ILE A 525 7.72 26.25 -8.51
N SER A 526 8.42 26.22 -9.64
CA SER A 526 8.21 25.23 -10.70
C SER A 526 8.35 23.79 -10.18
N PHE A 527 9.32 23.53 -9.31
CA PHE A 527 9.50 22.23 -8.66
C PHE A 527 8.28 21.84 -7.82
N PHE A 528 7.73 22.75 -7.00
CA PHE A 528 6.53 22.43 -6.22
C PHE A 528 5.30 22.19 -7.11
N ILE A 529 5.15 22.94 -8.21
CA ILE A 529 4.09 22.71 -9.19
C ILE A 529 4.24 21.31 -9.82
N GLN A 530 5.46 20.93 -10.19
CA GLN A 530 5.74 19.60 -10.74
C GLN A 530 5.54 18.50 -9.71
N ALA A 531 5.94 18.69 -8.44
CA ALA A 531 5.71 17.73 -7.38
C ALA A 531 4.20 17.51 -7.14
N ALA A 532 3.41 18.58 -7.15
CA ALA A 532 1.95 18.50 -7.05
C ALA A 532 1.33 17.77 -8.26
N GLY A 533 1.71 18.15 -9.48
CA GLY A 533 1.25 17.49 -10.71
C GLY A 533 1.67 16.02 -10.79
N GLY A 534 2.91 15.70 -10.41
CA GLY A 534 3.45 14.33 -10.33
C GLY A 534 2.73 13.47 -9.29
N GLY A 535 2.40 14.03 -8.13
CA GLY A 535 1.58 13.34 -7.13
C GLY A 535 0.17 13.02 -7.63
N MET A 536 -0.45 13.93 -8.40
CA MET A 536 -1.75 13.69 -9.04
C MET A 536 -1.67 12.67 -10.17
N LEU A 537 -0.55 12.63 -10.91
CA LEU A 537 -0.28 11.62 -11.95
C LEU A 537 -0.12 10.21 -11.37
N ALA A 538 0.34 10.09 -10.13
CA ALA A 538 0.41 8.81 -9.41
C ALA A 538 -0.97 8.35 -8.90
N ASP A 539 -1.99 9.21 -8.91
CA ASP A 539 -3.31 8.96 -8.34
C ASP A 539 -4.26 8.26 -9.34
N GLN A 540 -4.34 6.93 -9.30
CA GLN A 540 -5.13 6.11 -10.25
C GLN A 540 -6.68 6.09 -10.04
N SER A 541 -7.29 7.14 -9.48
CA SER A 541 -8.71 7.15 -8.97
C SER A 541 -9.70 7.57 -10.02
N GLY A 542 -9.22 8.19 -11.10
CA GLY A 542 -10.05 8.72 -12.14
C GLY A 542 -9.21 9.40 -13.22
N GLY A 543 -9.61 9.21 -14.48
CA GLY A 543 -8.93 9.80 -15.63
C GLY A 543 -8.84 11.34 -15.55
N ALA A 544 -9.83 11.99 -14.94
CA ALA A 544 -9.83 13.44 -14.75
C ALA A 544 -8.72 13.95 -13.82
N THR A 545 -8.36 13.21 -12.75
CA THR A 545 -7.27 13.57 -11.83
C THR A 545 -5.92 13.41 -12.51
N VAL A 546 -5.73 12.34 -13.28
CA VAL A 546 -4.51 12.09 -14.06
C VAL A 546 -4.34 13.15 -15.14
N GLU A 547 -5.40 13.50 -15.88
CA GLU A 547 -5.35 14.54 -16.91
C GLU A 547 -5.04 15.92 -16.32
N MET A 548 -5.69 16.27 -15.20
CA MET A 548 -5.37 17.50 -14.48
C MET A 548 -3.91 17.48 -13.97
N GLY A 549 -3.46 16.35 -13.41
CA GLY A 549 -2.08 16.16 -12.95
C GLY A 549 -1.07 16.38 -14.06
N GLN A 550 -1.33 15.85 -15.27
CA GLN A 550 -0.51 16.06 -16.46
C GLN A 550 -0.43 17.55 -16.82
N ARG A 551 -1.56 18.27 -16.85
CA ARG A 551 -1.61 19.71 -17.17
C ARG A 551 -0.84 20.53 -16.13
N VAL A 552 -1.01 20.24 -14.84
CA VAL A 552 -0.29 20.90 -13.74
C VAL A 552 1.21 20.65 -13.85
N TYR A 553 1.62 19.40 -14.08
CA TYR A 553 3.02 19.01 -14.26
C TYR A 553 3.67 19.73 -15.46
N MET A 554 3.00 19.70 -16.61
CA MET A 554 3.45 20.38 -17.85
C MET A 554 3.54 21.90 -17.67
N ALA A 555 2.61 22.52 -16.95
CA ALA A 555 2.68 23.95 -16.63
C ALA A 555 3.94 24.28 -15.80
N GLY A 556 4.27 23.43 -14.82
CA GLY A 556 5.47 23.58 -14.01
C GLY A 556 6.76 23.54 -14.83
N ILE A 557 6.87 22.60 -15.78
CA ILE A 557 8.02 22.50 -16.71
C ILE A 557 8.03 23.68 -17.69
N GLY A 558 6.87 24.08 -18.23
CA GLY A 558 6.77 25.20 -19.15
C GLY A 558 7.25 26.51 -18.53
N VAL A 559 6.84 26.80 -17.29
CA VAL A 559 7.33 27.95 -16.52
C VAL A 559 8.85 27.83 -16.32
N GLN A 560 9.35 26.66 -15.92
CA GLN A 560 10.79 26.44 -15.73
C GLN A 560 11.59 26.69 -17.01
N LEU A 561 11.12 26.16 -18.14
CA LEU A 561 11.75 26.34 -19.46
C LEU A 561 11.80 27.82 -19.84
N ALA A 562 10.72 28.57 -19.64
CA ALA A 562 10.68 30.00 -19.93
C ALA A 562 11.74 30.78 -19.13
N PHE A 563 11.87 30.49 -17.83
CA PHE A 563 12.89 31.12 -16.98
C PHE A 563 14.31 30.69 -17.33
N VAL A 564 14.53 29.41 -17.68
CA VAL A 564 15.84 28.93 -18.12
C VAL A 564 16.26 29.59 -19.44
N VAL A 565 15.36 29.72 -20.40
CA VAL A 565 15.64 30.42 -21.67
C VAL A 565 15.99 31.89 -21.41
N LEU A 566 15.25 32.57 -20.53
CA LEU A 566 15.61 33.94 -20.13
C LEU A 566 16.99 33.99 -19.47
N PHE A 567 17.33 33.00 -18.65
CA PHE A 567 18.65 32.90 -18.03
C PHE A 567 19.77 32.61 -19.04
N VAL A 568 19.52 31.80 -20.07
CA VAL A 568 20.45 31.57 -21.19
C VAL A 568 20.77 32.92 -21.84
N VAL A 569 19.75 33.72 -22.17
CA VAL A 569 19.93 35.05 -22.76
C VAL A 569 20.80 35.93 -21.86
N VAL A 570 20.49 35.99 -20.55
CA VAL A 570 21.30 36.76 -19.58
C VAL A 570 22.76 36.28 -19.56
N THR A 571 22.98 34.95 -19.58
CA THR A 571 24.32 34.37 -19.48
C THR A 571 25.12 34.56 -20.77
N VAL A 572 24.49 34.49 -21.94
CA VAL A 572 25.12 34.81 -23.23
C VAL A 572 25.47 36.30 -23.29
N LEU A 573 24.57 37.19 -22.88
CA LEU A 573 24.85 38.63 -22.79
C LEU A 573 26.01 38.93 -21.82
N PHE A 574 26.06 38.21 -20.69
CA PHE A 574 27.20 38.25 -19.77
C PHE A 574 28.50 37.82 -20.46
N ALA A 575 28.51 36.65 -21.10
CA ALA A 575 29.69 36.09 -21.74
C ALA A 575 30.21 37.01 -22.86
N LEU A 576 29.32 37.54 -23.69
CA LEU A 576 29.66 38.50 -24.76
C LEU A 576 30.20 39.82 -24.19
N ARG A 577 29.67 40.30 -23.06
CA ARG A 577 30.18 41.50 -22.39
C ARG A 577 31.55 41.24 -21.76
N LEU A 578 31.72 40.12 -21.09
CA LEU A 578 32.97 39.73 -20.45
C LEU A 578 34.09 39.55 -21.48
N GLU A 579 33.81 38.90 -22.61
CA GLU A 579 34.79 38.72 -23.69
C GLU A 579 35.24 40.06 -24.30
N ARG A 580 34.32 41.03 -24.45
CA ARG A 580 34.67 42.40 -24.86
C ARG A 580 35.59 43.08 -23.84
N LEU A 581 35.29 42.98 -22.54
CA LEU A 581 36.12 43.56 -21.48
C LEU A 581 37.50 42.90 -21.39
N MET A 582 37.58 41.58 -21.55
CA MET A 582 38.85 40.86 -21.57
C MET A 582 39.73 41.29 -22.76
N ARG A 583 39.14 41.46 -23.95
CA ARG A 583 39.88 41.97 -25.13
C ARG A 583 40.35 43.40 -24.95
N ALA A 584 39.57 44.23 -24.25
CA ALA A 584 39.94 45.60 -23.92
C ALA A 584 40.93 45.72 -22.74
N GLY A 585 41.27 44.61 -22.07
CA GLY A 585 42.15 44.63 -20.89
C GLY A 585 41.53 45.30 -19.66
N LEU A 586 40.21 45.46 -19.61
CA LEU A 586 39.47 46.17 -18.55
C LEU A 586 39.00 45.26 -17.40
N VAL A 587 39.30 43.96 -17.46
CA VAL A 587 38.99 43.02 -16.38
C VAL A 587 40.09 43.10 -15.32
N GLU A 588 39.72 43.47 -14.10
CA GLU A 588 40.64 43.49 -12.97
C GLU A 588 41.26 42.10 -12.75
N ALA A 589 42.59 42.03 -12.62
CA ALA A 589 43.35 40.79 -12.44
C ALA A 589 43.21 40.21 -11.02
N LYS A 590 41.97 39.95 -10.57
CA LYS A 590 41.65 39.36 -9.26
C LYS A 590 41.91 37.86 -9.18
N CYS A 591 42.11 37.20 -10.32
CA CYS A 591 42.23 35.75 -10.41
C CYS A 591 43.07 35.35 -11.64
N ASN A 592 43.29 34.04 -11.82
CA ASN A 592 43.95 33.53 -13.02
C ASN A 592 43.03 33.69 -14.25
N LEU A 593 43.33 34.71 -15.07
CA LEU A 593 42.56 35.06 -16.27
C LEU A 593 42.44 33.89 -17.26
N ALA A 594 43.44 33.00 -17.33
CA ALA A 594 43.42 31.86 -18.23
C ALA A 594 42.30 30.85 -17.91
N LEU A 595 41.80 30.85 -16.67
CA LEU A 595 40.71 29.96 -16.22
C LEU A 595 39.31 30.56 -16.42
N ILE A 596 39.21 31.86 -16.70
CA ILE A 596 37.90 32.54 -16.86
C ILE A 596 37.17 32.00 -18.10
N ARG A 597 37.85 31.97 -19.25
CA ARG A 597 37.26 31.48 -20.52
C ARG A 597 36.78 30.03 -20.40
N PRO A 598 37.62 29.05 -19.98
CA PRO A 598 37.18 27.68 -19.75
C PRO A 598 35.97 27.57 -18.83
N LEU A 599 35.93 28.34 -17.73
CA LEU A 599 34.79 28.31 -16.81
C LEU A 599 33.50 28.84 -17.44
N VAL A 600 33.56 29.94 -18.18
CA VAL A 600 32.38 30.51 -18.86
C VAL A 600 31.84 29.54 -19.92
N TRP A 601 32.73 28.93 -20.73
CA TRP A 601 32.34 27.90 -21.69
C TRP A 601 31.77 26.65 -21.02
N SER A 602 32.34 26.23 -19.89
CA SER A 602 31.82 25.10 -19.09
C SER A 602 30.41 25.41 -18.57
N VAL A 603 30.17 26.61 -18.06
CA VAL A 603 28.85 27.05 -17.60
C VAL A 603 27.85 27.09 -18.75
N LEU A 604 28.21 27.61 -19.92
CA LEU A 604 27.32 27.61 -21.10
C LEU A 604 27.00 26.19 -21.58
N ALA A 605 27.98 25.29 -21.60
CA ALA A 605 27.77 23.88 -21.94
C ALA A 605 26.83 23.19 -20.96
N VAL A 606 27.01 23.43 -19.65
CA VAL A 606 26.11 22.93 -18.60
C VAL A 606 24.68 23.46 -18.76
N ILE A 607 24.52 24.76 -19.06
CA ILE A 607 23.19 25.34 -19.32
C ILE A 607 22.55 24.68 -20.55
N ALA A 608 23.31 24.42 -21.61
CA ALA A 608 22.78 23.74 -22.79
C ALA A 608 22.28 22.32 -22.47
N LEU A 609 23.02 21.56 -21.66
CA LEU A 609 22.61 20.22 -21.20
C LEU A 609 21.34 20.27 -20.33
N ILE A 610 21.21 21.31 -19.49
CA ILE A 610 19.99 21.57 -18.71
C ILE A 610 18.79 21.89 -19.62
N VAL A 611 18.99 22.70 -20.66
CA VAL A 611 17.94 22.99 -21.63
C VAL A 611 17.49 21.72 -22.34
N VAL A 612 18.43 20.87 -22.80
CA VAL A 612 18.11 19.58 -23.43
C VAL A 612 17.23 18.73 -22.51
N ARG A 613 17.61 18.62 -21.24
CA ARG A 613 16.81 17.90 -20.23
C ARG A 613 15.40 18.47 -20.10
N ILE A 614 15.26 19.79 -19.92
CA ILE A 614 13.95 20.40 -19.68
C ILE A 614 13.05 20.29 -20.92
N VAL A 615 13.62 20.44 -22.12
CA VAL A 615 12.89 20.22 -23.37
C VAL A 615 12.44 18.78 -23.49
N PHE A 616 13.32 17.80 -23.20
CA PHE A 616 12.94 16.40 -23.15
C PHE A 616 11.81 16.16 -22.15
N ARG A 617 11.91 16.67 -20.92
CA ARG A 617 10.87 16.54 -19.88
C ARG A 617 9.55 17.18 -20.29
N PHE A 618 9.58 18.24 -21.09
CA PHE A 618 8.37 18.86 -21.63
C PHE A 618 7.71 17.98 -22.71
N VAL A 619 8.51 17.36 -23.58
CA VAL A 619 8.03 16.48 -24.65
C VAL A 619 7.63 15.09 -24.13
N GLU A 620 8.26 14.61 -23.06
CA GLU A 620 8.01 13.31 -22.41
C GLU A 620 6.51 13.06 -22.18
N PHE A 621 5.80 14.08 -21.69
CA PHE A 621 4.37 14.03 -21.39
C PHE A 621 3.49 14.77 -22.40
N SER A 622 4.05 15.35 -23.48
CA SER A 622 3.22 16.06 -24.46
C SER A 622 2.29 15.14 -25.24
N GLY A 623 2.66 13.86 -25.37
CA GLY A 623 1.86 12.82 -26.04
C GLY A 623 0.85 12.10 -25.15
N GLY A 624 0.70 12.50 -23.88
CA GLY A 624 -0.13 11.78 -22.90
C GLY A 624 0.65 10.74 -22.08
N VAL A 625 0.01 10.22 -21.03
CA VAL A 625 0.57 9.25 -20.06
C VAL A 625 0.24 7.81 -20.43
N SER A 626 -0.39 7.60 -21.59
CA SER A 626 -0.84 6.28 -22.04
C SER A 626 0.32 5.38 -22.47
N ALA A 627 0.13 4.06 -22.39
CA ALA A 627 1.09 3.04 -22.84
C ALA A 627 1.46 3.14 -24.34
N SER A 628 0.70 3.90 -25.13
CA SER A 628 0.99 4.20 -26.54
C SER A 628 2.06 5.26 -26.76
N ASN A 629 2.51 5.97 -25.72
CA ASN A 629 3.56 6.99 -25.84
C ASN A 629 4.95 6.31 -25.92
N PRO A 630 5.64 6.34 -27.08
CA PRO A 630 6.90 5.63 -27.27
C PRO A 630 8.06 6.22 -26.45
N ILE A 631 7.90 7.46 -25.96
CA ILE A 631 8.91 8.13 -25.12
C ILE A 631 8.87 7.57 -23.69
N LEU A 632 7.66 7.35 -23.15
CA LEU A 632 7.45 6.75 -21.83
C LEU A 632 7.72 5.24 -21.83
N ALA A 633 7.48 4.56 -22.95
CA ALA A 633 7.66 3.12 -23.10
C ALA A 633 9.12 2.67 -23.34
N ASN A 634 10.08 3.59 -23.45
CA ASN A 634 11.48 3.23 -23.72
C ASN A 634 12.46 3.98 -22.82
N GLU A 635 13.07 3.24 -21.90
CA GLU A 635 14.02 3.75 -20.92
C GLU A 635 15.23 4.46 -21.55
N ALA A 636 15.62 4.07 -22.76
CA ALA A 636 16.78 4.65 -23.43
C ALA A 636 16.66 6.17 -23.62
N TYR A 637 15.45 6.69 -23.86
CA TYR A 637 15.23 8.14 -23.97
C TYR A 637 15.44 8.83 -22.62
N GLN A 638 14.95 8.25 -21.54
CA GLN A 638 15.13 8.79 -20.19
C GLN A 638 16.62 8.76 -19.78
N LEU A 639 17.32 7.65 -20.01
CA LEU A 639 18.75 7.56 -19.70
C LEU A 639 19.59 8.51 -20.57
N GLY A 640 19.28 8.60 -21.87
CA GLY A 640 20.06 9.35 -22.84
C GLY A 640 19.80 10.87 -22.84
N LEU A 641 18.56 11.31 -22.64
CA LEU A 641 18.15 12.72 -22.78
C LEU A 641 17.82 13.41 -21.45
N ASP A 642 17.66 12.65 -20.36
CA ASP A 642 17.46 13.20 -19.01
C ASP A 642 18.68 12.94 -18.11
N ALA A 643 19.08 11.69 -17.92
CA ALA A 643 20.14 11.32 -16.97
C ALA A 643 21.55 11.70 -17.46
N LEU A 644 21.89 11.32 -18.69
CA LEU A 644 23.22 11.53 -19.28
C LEU A 644 23.60 13.02 -19.35
N PRO A 645 22.74 13.95 -19.81
CA PRO A 645 23.06 15.36 -19.80
C PRO A 645 23.36 15.90 -18.39
N MET A 646 22.70 15.38 -17.35
CA MET A 646 22.95 15.81 -15.97
C MET A 646 24.26 15.27 -15.42
N LEU A 647 24.55 13.99 -15.67
CA LEU A 647 25.81 13.40 -15.27
C LEU A 647 26.98 14.11 -15.96
N LEU A 648 26.86 14.40 -17.26
CA LEU A 648 27.82 15.20 -18.03
C LEU A 648 27.96 16.61 -17.46
N ALA A 649 26.85 17.29 -17.14
CA ALA A 649 26.88 18.62 -16.56
C ALA A 649 27.64 18.64 -15.23
N LEU A 650 27.37 17.68 -14.34
CA LEU A 650 28.07 17.59 -13.06
C LEU A 650 29.55 17.23 -13.25
N PHE A 651 29.89 16.38 -14.23
CA PHE A 651 31.26 16.05 -14.59
C PHE A 651 32.03 17.27 -15.13
N ILE A 652 31.40 18.06 -16.02
CA ILE A 652 31.97 19.32 -16.51
C ILE A 652 32.25 20.27 -15.34
N MET A 653 31.32 20.39 -14.38
CA MET A 653 31.51 21.22 -13.20
C MET A 653 32.56 20.67 -12.21
N ASN A 654 32.75 19.35 -12.13
CA ASN A 654 33.87 18.75 -11.40
C ASN A 654 35.21 19.10 -12.08
N ALA A 655 35.25 18.95 -13.41
CA ALA A 655 36.43 19.23 -14.21
C ALA A 655 36.79 20.72 -14.18
N MET A 656 35.81 21.62 -14.14
CA MET A 656 35.99 23.07 -14.06
C MET A 656 35.22 23.68 -12.89
N HIS A 657 35.70 23.40 -11.68
CA HIS A 657 35.05 23.87 -10.46
C HIS A 657 35.13 25.41 -10.31
N PRO A 658 34.03 26.13 -10.02
CA PRO A 658 34.01 27.60 -9.93
C PRO A 658 34.98 28.16 -8.89
N GLY A 659 35.24 27.40 -7.83
CA GLY A 659 36.20 27.76 -6.78
C GLY A 659 37.65 27.92 -7.26
N ARG A 660 37.99 27.46 -8.47
CA ARG A 660 39.31 27.71 -9.07
C ARG A 660 39.47 29.15 -9.57
N VAL A 661 38.37 29.78 -10.00
CA VAL A 661 38.35 31.19 -10.46
C VAL A 661 37.93 32.14 -9.34
N LEU A 662 36.88 31.80 -8.60
CA LEU A 662 36.31 32.61 -7.52
C LEU A 662 37.18 32.53 -6.26
N LYS A 663 38.37 33.13 -6.26
CA LYS A 663 39.30 33.19 -5.11
C LYS A 663 39.18 34.53 -4.34
N GLY A 664 39.52 34.52 -3.05
CA GLY A 664 39.54 35.72 -2.18
C GLY A 664 38.19 36.09 -1.53
N PRO A 665 38.18 37.04 -0.59
CA PRO A 665 36.99 37.47 0.17
C PRO A 665 35.92 38.14 -0.73
N GLU A 666 36.37 38.91 -1.73
CA GLU A 666 35.52 39.61 -2.72
C GLU A 666 34.75 38.68 -3.67
N SER A 667 35.06 37.38 -3.68
CA SER A 667 34.35 36.39 -4.50
C SER A 667 33.01 35.93 -3.91
N SER A 668 32.69 36.36 -2.69
CA SER A 668 31.46 36.02 -1.98
C SER A 668 30.56 37.24 -1.80
N PHE A 669 29.24 37.06 -1.86
CA PHE A 669 28.34 38.17 -1.58
C PHE A 669 28.44 38.61 -0.11
N PRO A 670 28.48 39.93 0.18
CA PRO A 670 28.42 40.43 1.55
C PRO A 670 27.19 39.91 2.28
N ARG A 671 27.37 39.38 3.50
CA ARG A 671 26.27 38.90 4.35
C ARG A 671 25.35 40.06 4.72
N THR A 672 24.12 40.06 4.23
CA THR A 672 23.10 41.03 4.65
C THR A 672 22.36 40.50 5.87
N TRP A 673 22.80 40.92 7.05
CA TRP A 673 22.13 40.55 8.30
C TRP A 673 20.90 41.43 8.58
N PRO A 674 19.77 40.87 9.06
CA PRO A 674 18.59 41.66 9.43
C PRO A 674 18.94 42.71 10.49
N ARG A 675 18.37 43.92 10.39
CA ARG A 675 18.61 45.04 11.32
C ARG A 675 18.52 44.62 12.80
N ARG A 676 17.58 43.74 13.14
CA ARG A 676 17.34 43.24 14.51
C ARG A 676 18.55 42.58 15.14
N TRP A 677 19.42 41.94 14.36
CA TRP A 677 20.68 41.44 14.91
C TRP A 677 21.95 42.16 14.50
N LYS A 678 21.86 43.24 13.72
CA LYS A 678 22.88 44.30 13.79
C LYS A 678 22.81 45.01 15.14
N ALA A 679 21.60 45.18 15.70
CA ALA A 679 21.41 45.77 17.02
C ALA A 679 21.91 44.87 18.16
N LYS A 680 21.70 43.54 18.09
CA LYS A 680 22.26 42.59 19.08
C LYS A 680 23.78 42.44 19.03
N LEU A 681 24.40 42.73 17.89
CA LEU A 681 25.85 42.66 17.67
C LEU A 681 26.52 44.04 17.83
N GLY A 682 25.80 45.05 18.34
CA GLY A 682 26.25 46.44 18.42
C GLY A 682 26.56 46.88 19.85
N GLY A 683 27.64 46.34 20.43
CA GLY A 683 28.46 47.02 21.43
C GLY A 683 29.86 47.17 20.83
N GLY A 684 30.31 48.40 20.61
CA GLY A 684 31.45 48.73 19.77
C GLY A 684 32.81 48.21 20.26
N SER A 685 33.75 48.16 19.30
CA SER A 685 35.20 47.96 19.45
C SER A 685 35.78 46.55 19.40
N GLU A 686 35.05 45.48 19.75
CA GLU A 686 35.69 44.14 19.87
C GLU A 686 35.68 43.30 18.57
N TYR A 687 34.72 43.51 17.66
CA TYR A 687 34.60 42.71 16.44
C TYR A 687 35.58 43.13 15.32
N GLN A 688 36.00 44.40 15.32
CA GLN A 688 36.96 44.88 14.33
C GLN A 688 38.36 44.30 14.58
N GLY A 689 38.68 43.92 15.82
CA GLY A 689 39.89 43.18 16.19
C GLY A 689 39.86 41.70 15.83
N MET A 690 38.68 41.07 15.74
CA MET A 690 38.54 39.65 15.43
C MET A 690 38.57 39.38 13.91
N GLU A 691 38.03 40.30 13.09
CA GLU A 691 38.18 40.29 11.63
C GLU A 691 39.62 40.64 11.20
N THR A 692 40.30 41.59 11.87
CA THR A 692 41.72 41.85 11.58
C THR A 692 42.62 40.72 12.05
N SER A 693 42.36 40.09 13.21
CA SER A 693 43.18 38.96 13.70
C SER A 693 43.04 37.70 12.84
N SER A 694 41.86 37.43 12.27
CA SER A 694 41.67 36.30 11.34
C SER A 694 42.15 36.61 9.91
N VAL A 695 42.26 37.88 9.52
CA VAL A 695 42.94 38.32 8.30
C VAL A 695 44.47 38.32 8.48
N GLU A 696 44.99 38.72 9.65
CA GLU A 696 46.43 38.71 10.00
C GLU A 696 46.99 37.30 10.23
N LEU A 697 46.21 36.37 10.80
CA LEU A 697 46.61 34.96 10.85
C LEU A 697 46.64 34.34 9.45
N ASN A 698 45.75 34.74 8.55
CA ASN A 698 45.72 34.25 7.17
C ASN A 698 46.83 34.86 6.30
N SER A 699 47.24 36.12 6.55
CA SER A 699 48.37 36.73 5.85
C SER A 699 49.72 36.20 6.35
N ARG A 700 49.89 35.96 7.66
CA ARG A 700 51.11 35.32 8.20
C ARG A 700 51.29 33.89 7.70
N ASN A 701 50.22 33.09 7.67
CA ASN A 701 50.29 31.71 7.14
C ASN A 701 50.50 31.66 5.60
N ALA A 702 50.08 32.70 4.86
CA ALA A 702 50.34 32.81 3.43
C ALA A 702 51.78 33.28 3.12
N GLN A 703 52.39 34.07 4.00
CA GLN A 703 53.80 34.44 3.90
C GLN A 703 54.74 33.30 4.28
N GLU A 704 54.40 32.46 5.27
CA GLU A 704 55.21 31.29 5.63
C GLU A 704 55.19 30.18 4.55
N GLN A 705 54.12 30.08 3.76
CA GLN A 705 54.06 29.16 2.61
C GLN A 705 54.84 29.64 1.38
N HIS A 706 55.18 30.93 1.30
CA HIS A 706 55.98 31.50 0.20
C HIS A 706 57.49 31.55 0.51
N VAL A 707 57.89 31.26 1.75
CA VAL A 707 59.31 31.22 2.18
C VAL A 707 59.86 29.78 2.21
N ASN A 708 58.98 28.77 2.16
CA ASN A 708 59.35 27.34 2.17
C ASN A 708 59.05 26.59 0.85
N ALA A 709 58.87 27.33 -0.26
CA ALA A 709 58.85 26.83 -1.63
C ALA A 709 59.88 27.61 -2.44
#